data_AF-A0A8H8BVZ3-F1
#
_entry.id   AF-A0A8H8BVZ3-F1
#
_cell.length_a   1.000
_cell.length_b   1.000
_cell.length_c   1.000
_cell.angle_alpha   90.00
_cell.angle_beta   90.00
_cell.angle_gamma   90.00
#
_symmetry.space_group_name_H-M   'P 1'
#
loop_
_entity.id
_entity.type
_entity.pdbx_description
1 polymer ?
#
loop_
_entity_poly.entity_id
_entity_poly.type
_entity_poly.pdbx_seq_one_letter_code
_entity_poly.pdbx_strand_id
1 'polypeptide(L)'
;MYEIVATCVPVVVTSLLFTTIAFVVVCLRLYTRIFLIKNAGADDYLMAGAMVASISFCVVIFLQIKNGLGRPFLSLSQETLLKFLQCLWATIPTYNLALVLTKISIVCQYRRIFTTQKVVRLCNIMIGVLIFYGCWAVLGSTFMCIPVSNFWNTGISVHCMEKTAFWFSNAALNIATDILIFSIPMPLLKQLQLPKKQKIGLMFVFGFGAFVCVTSVIRLKSLYEISVSTDTTLDGVNAGIWSGIEINVAIACASLPSIKPLIARVLPGLLSNISTRGNRSNMNNLSDANYDGNFAMKSGVGGGNKGHVDSEASGGNKRNTIGGSGGNIKIERTVYLQREVRPSYDGSENSLVVKTDCFNDEQRKKHPRETVSISKTRADLHPAKKHARSVAKHLKVKDGLLFLPGTPSKEYEDSDEPVAFRQRRYFYYLSGLPNPDCIITFDLSRDQLCAWIPPTSSGFRVIYNGSSPSREEIKAKYDFDHVDYINRLDDYVQNFIHVEKTPTVFLLHKYNEPFASRIFRPLPDSKKKVRFDSTRLILAMDAARVIKSSYEIKMIRKACSITAKAHINVLKYLKTLKNESEIEAIFMATCVAHQAKQQAYGIIAGSGPNASTLHYSENNESLEGRQLVCLDAGCEWNCYASDVTRTFPISGEFSTEAKQIYDLVAKMQEECIEMVKPNADYRKINARAHDIATEGLMELGLLHNGSYEEIRSASASVAFLPHGLGHYLGLETHDVGAGGNLLSKNFSSAQMTESNIFSLMTEDPSMLAAPILAPNMVITVEPGIYFNRYALEKVWLQNERISKYINADLLEKYYPVGGVRIEDDILVTEDGYENITREIPKGEEALEVIRRGLEERVIVEKVLVREGRRGWFW
;
A
#
# COMPACT_ATOMS: atom_id res chain seq x y z
N MET A 1 3.21 -48.54 -12.71
CA MET A 1 2.96 -47.15 -12.26
C MET A 1 2.95 -47.20 -10.74
N TYR A 2 4.02 -46.76 -10.09
CA TYR A 2 4.15 -46.87 -8.62
C TYR A 2 3.20 -45.86 -7.96
N GLU A 3 2.34 -46.29 -7.04
CA GLU A 3 1.57 -45.36 -6.20
C GLU A 3 2.52 -44.54 -5.34
N ILE A 4 2.64 -43.25 -5.68
CA ILE A 4 3.24 -42.25 -4.80
C ILE A 4 2.30 -42.13 -3.60
N VAL A 5 2.81 -42.41 -2.41
CA VAL A 5 2.04 -42.25 -1.18
C VAL A 5 1.65 -40.79 -1.05
N ALA A 6 0.39 -40.49 -0.71
CA ALA A 6 -0.14 -39.12 -0.64
C ALA A 6 0.75 -38.18 0.21
N THR A 7 1.38 -38.72 1.26
CA THR A 7 2.33 -38.02 2.13
C THR A 7 3.58 -37.49 1.41
N CYS A 8 3.98 -38.10 0.30
CA CYS A 8 5.16 -37.71 -0.49
C CYS A 8 4.86 -36.70 -1.61
N VAL A 9 3.59 -36.44 -1.92
CA VAL A 9 3.21 -35.49 -2.98
C VAL A 9 3.84 -34.11 -2.75
N PRO A 10 3.83 -33.53 -1.53
CA PRO A 10 4.45 -32.23 -1.29
C PRO A 10 5.94 -32.23 -1.61
N VAL A 11 6.72 -33.23 -1.16
CA VAL A 11 8.17 -33.28 -1.40
C VAL A 11 8.51 -33.46 -2.88
N VAL A 12 7.68 -34.18 -3.65
CA VAL A 12 7.86 -34.31 -5.10
C VAL A 12 7.63 -32.97 -5.79
N VAL A 13 6.52 -32.30 -5.48
CA VAL A 13 6.15 -31.02 -6.10
C VAL A 13 7.19 -29.96 -5.77
N THR A 14 7.59 -29.82 -4.50
CA THR A 14 8.56 -28.79 -4.09
C THR A 14 9.94 -29.09 -4.68
N SER A 15 10.39 -30.34 -4.68
CA SER A 15 11.71 -30.69 -5.22
C SER A 15 11.80 -30.41 -6.72
N LEU A 16 10.78 -30.74 -7.51
CA LEU A 16 10.78 -30.43 -8.95
C LEU A 16 10.70 -28.94 -9.21
N LEU A 17 9.72 -28.26 -8.61
CA LEU A 17 9.46 -26.85 -8.87
C LEU A 17 10.70 -25.99 -8.57
N PHE A 18 11.26 -26.12 -7.37
CA PHE A 18 12.38 -25.29 -6.96
C PHE A 18 13.67 -25.66 -7.69
N THR A 19 13.91 -26.95 -7.97
CA THR A 19 15.10 -27.37 -8.76
C THR A 19 15.01 -26.88 -10.20
N THR A 20 13.84 -26.91 -10.83
CA THR A 20 13.64 -26.37 -12.18
C THR A 20 13.85 -24.85 -12.22
N ILE A 21 13.29 -24.11 -11.25
CA ILE A 21 13.50 -22.67 -11.16
C ILE A 21 14.99 -22.36 -10.99
N ALA A 22 15.67 -23.01 -10.04
CA ALA A 22 17.09 -22.83 -9.81
C ALA A 22 17.93 -23.15 -11.06
N PHE A 23 17.60 -24.24 -11.76
CA PHE A 23 18.28 -24.64 -13.00
C PHE A 23 18.17 -23.56 -14.08
N VAL A 24 16.95 -23.07 -14.34
CA VAL A 24 16.72 -22.01 -15.34
C VAL A 24 17.52 -20.75 -14.97
N VAL A 25 17.48 -20.34 -13.71
CA VAL A 25 18.19 -19.14 -13.24
C VAL A 25 19.72 -19.31 -13.36
N VAL A 26 20.27 -20.50 -13.06
CA VAL A 26 21.71 -20.79 -13.24
C VAL A 26 22.08 -20.80 -14.72
N CYS A 27 21.27 -21.40 -15.60
CA CYS A 27 21.49 -21.36 -17.04
C CYS A 27 21.52 -19.91 -17.56
N LEU A 28 20.58 -19.07 -17.12
CA LEU A 28 20.57 -17.64 -17.46
C LEU A 28 21.80 -16.91 -16.93
N ARG A 29 22.24 -17.19 -15.70
CA ARG A 29 23.48 -16.66 -15.14
C ARG A 29 24.69 -17.04 -16.00
N LEU A 30 24.85 -18.32 -16.32
CA LEU A 30 25.98 -18.81 -17.13
C LEU A 30 25.95 -18.22 -18.54
N TYR A 31 24.78 -18.17 -19.17
CA TYR A 31 24.61 -17.55 -20.48
C TYR A 31 25.05 -16.07 -20.46
N THR A 32 24.58 -15.34 -19.45
CA THR A 32 24.92 -13.92 -19.27
C THR A 32 26.41 -13.72 -19.03
N ARG A 33 27.06 -14.58 -18.26
CA ARG A 33 28.46 -14.41 -17.86
C ARG A 33 29.45 -14.88 -18.91
N ILE A 34 29.15 -15.98 -19.59
CA ILE A 34 30.01 -16.60 -20.60
C ILE A 34 29.84 -15.93 -21.96
N PHE A 35 28.59 -15.77 -22.43
CA PHE A 35 28.33 -15.32 -23.80
C PHE A 35 28.04 -13.82 -23.91
N LEU A 36 27.28 -13.26 -22.97
CA LEU A 36 26.88 -11.84 -23.04
C LEU A 36 27.99 -10.89 -22.56
N ILE A 37 28.49 -11.10 -21.34
CA ILE A 37 29.50 -10.22 -20.69
C ILE A 37 30.93 -10.69 -20.98
N LYS A 38 31.11 -11.97 -21.35
CA LYS A 38 32.43 -12.61 -21.58
C LYS A 38 33.40 -12.42 -20.42
N ASN A 39 32.89 -12.58 -19.20
CA ASN A 39 33.65 -12.38 -17.97
C ASN A 39 33.21 -13.44 -16.94
N ALA A 40 33.35 -14.72 -17.27
CA ALA A 40 33.08 -15.80 -16.32
C ALA A 40 34.19 -15.86 -15.27
N GLY A 41 33.82 -16.05 -14.00
CA GLY A 41 34.78 -16.19 -12.89
C GLY A 41 34.59 -17.47 -12.09
N ALA A 42 35.42 -17.65 -11.07
CA ALA A 42 35.32 -18.81 -10.16
C ALA A 42 33.93 -18.92 -9.51
N ASP A 43 33.26 -17.79 -9.26
CA ASP A 43 31.88 -17.74 -8.77
C ASP A 43 30.89 -18.50 -9.68
N ASP A 44 31.06 -18.41 -11.00
CA ASP A 44 30.14 -19.01 -11.96
C ASP A 44 30.33 -20.53 -12.09
N TYR A 45 31.58 -21.01 -12.06
CA TYR A 45 31.89 -22.45 -12.07
C TYR A 45 31.46 -23.15 -10.78
N LEU A 46 31.67 -22.51 -9.62
CA LEU A 46 31.21 -23.02 -8.33
C LEU A 46 29.68 -23.12 -8.29
N MET A 47 28.97 -22.16 -8.90
CA MET A 47 27.51 -22.20 -8.99
C MET A 47 27.02 -23.34 -9.90
N ALA A 48 27.71 -23.60 -11.02
CA ALA A 48 27.40 -24.76 -11.85
C ALA A 48 27.60 -26.08 -11.07
N GLY A 49 28.68 -26.19 -10.29
CA GLY A 49 28.91 -27.32 -9.39
C GLY A 49 27.82 -27.47 -8.32
N ALA A 50 27.38 -26.36 -7.72
CA ALA A 50 26.27 -26.35 -6.76
C ALA A 50 24.97 -26.86 -7.39
N MET A 51 24.68 -26.47 -8.63
CA MET A 51 23.51 -26.94 -9.38
C MET A 51 23.57 -28.45 -9.65
N VAL A 52 24.72 -28.99 -10.03
CA VAL A 52 24.92 -30.44 -10.21
C VAL A 52 24.70 -31.20 -8.90
N ALA A 53 25.20 -30.66 -7.78
CA ALA A 53 24.97 -31.23 -6.46
C ALA A 53 23.49 -31.16 -6.04
N SER A 54 22.78 -30.07 -6.37
CA SER A 54 21.33 -29.95 -6.13
C SER A 54 20.50 -30.94 -6.96
N ILE A 55 20.83 -31.12 -8.24
CA ILE A 55 20.18 -32.14 -9.09
C ILE A 55 20.44 -33.54 -8.52
N SER A 56 21.66 -33.80 -8.08
CA SER A 56 22.02 -35.06 -7.43
C SER A 56 21.21 -35.29 -6.15
N PHE A 57 21.06 -34.26 -5.31
CA PHE A 57 20.18 -34.30 -4.14
C PHE A 57 18.73 -34.65 -4.53
N CYS A 58 18.17 -33.98 -5.54
CA CYS A 58 16.81 -34.23 -6.03
C CYS A 58 16.61 -35.68 -6.51
N VAL A 59 17.58 -36.21 -7.27
CA VAL A 59 17.56 -37.60 -7.75
C VAL A 59 17.60 -38.58 -6.57
N VAL A 60 18.47 -38.35 -5.58
CA VAL A 60 18.57 -39.23 -4.41
C VAL A 60 17.31 -39.16 -3.55
N ILE A 61 16.65 -38.01 -3.41
CA ILE A 61 15.34 -37.90 -2.74
C ILE A 61 14.27 -38.73 -3.46
N PHE A 62 14.26 -38.76 -4.80
CA PHE A 62 13.33 -39.62 -5.53
C PHE A 62 13.63 -41.10 -5.37
N LEU A 63 14.91 -41.46 -5.27
CA LEU A 63 15.30 -42.82 -4.90
C LEU A 63 14.89 -43.15 -3.45
N GLN A 64 14.93 -42.20 -2.52
CA GLN A 64 14.40 -42.40 -1.17
C GLN A 64 12.89 -42.64 -1.17
N ILE A 65 12.11 -41.85 -1.93
CA ILE A 65 10.65 -42.04 -2.10
C ILE A 65 10.36 -43.42 -2.69
N LYS A 66 11.09 -43.81 -3.73
CA LYS A 66 10.96 -45.14 -4.33
C LYS A 66 11.25 -46.27 -3.32
N ASN A 67 12.18 -46.05 -2.42
CA ASN A 67 12.60 -47.02 -1.41
C ASN A 67 11.92 -46.81 -0.05
N GLY A 68 10.81 -46.06 0.06
CA GLY A 68 9.97 -46.06 1.25
C GLY A 68 9.94 -44.79 2.11
N LEU A 69 10.50 -43.67 1.65
CA LEU A 69 10.22 -42.37 2.30
C LEU A 69 8.71 -42.12 2.31
N GLY A 70 8.18 -41.63 3.43
CA GLY A 70 6.74 -41.37 3.63
C GLY A 70 5.86 -42.59 3.86
N ARG A 71 6.43 -43.79 3.99
CA ARG A 71 5.75 -45.02 4.44
C ARG A 71 6.13 -45.32 5.90
N PRO A 72 5.25 -45.93 6.70
CA PRO A 72 5.59 -46.29 8.07
C PRO A 72 6.80 -47.22 8.13
N PHE A 73 7.75 -46.95 9.03
CA PHE A 73 9.03 -47.66 9.13
C PHE A 73 8.87 -49.18 9.23
N LEU A 74 7.88 -49.61 10.02
CA LEU A 74 7.56 -51.03 10.27
C LEU A 74 6.95 -51.75 9.05
N SER A 75 6.47 -51.01 8.05
CA SER A 75 5.84 -51.57 6.84
C SER A 75 6.86 -51.92 5.75
N LEU A 76 8.13 -51.56 5.93
CA LEU A 76 9.18 -51.77 4.93
C LEU A 76 9.84 -53.13 5.10
N SER A 77 10.05 -53.85 3.99
CA SER A 77 10.88 -55.06 4.01
C SER A 77 12.33 -54.70 4.34
N GLN A 78 13.07 -55.63 4.95
CA GLN A 78 14.46 -55.42 5.34
C GLN A 78 15.35 -54.99 4.15
N GLU A 79 15.10 -55.53 2.95
CA GLU A 79 15.80 -55.13 1.72
C GLU A 79 15.48 -53.69 1.30
N THR A 80 14.22 -53.28 1.42
CA THR A 80 13.77 -51.93 1.06
C THR A 80 14.32 -50.90 2.05
N LEU A 81 14.31 -51.24 3.34
CA LEU A 81 14.87 -50.41 4.41
C LEU A 81 16.38 -50.18 4.23
N LEU A 82 17.13 -51.22 3.82
CA LEU A 82 18.55 -51.09 3.51
C LEU A 82 18.79 -50.06 2.38
N LYS A 83 18.02 -50.16 1.29
CA LYS A 83 18.10 -49.21 0.15
C LYS A 83 17.68 -47.80 0.56
N PHE A 84 16.69 -47.66 1.43
CA PHE A 84 16.29 -46.38 2.00
C PHE A 84 17.44 -45.72 2.77
N LEU A 85 18.08 -46.46 3.70
CA LEU A 85 19.18 -45.93 4.50
C LEU A 85 20.42 -45.58 3.66
N GLN A 86 20.70 -46.33 2.59
CA GLN A 86 21.74 -45.98 1.61
C GLN A 86 21.43 -44.68 0.87
N CYS A 87 20.18 -44.49 0.46
CA CYS A 87 19.74 -43.25 -0.19
C CYS A 87 19.73 -42.08 0.81
N LEU A 88 19.33 -42.31 2.06
CA LEU A 88 19.40 -41.32 3.14
C LEU A 88 20.84 -40.86 3.39
N TRP A 89 21.78 -41.81 3.44
CA TRP A 89 23.20 -41.50 3.53
C TRP A 89 23.67 -40.63 2.36
N ALA A 90 23.33 -40.97 1.11
CA ALA A 90 23.76 -40.23 -0.07
C ALA A 90 23.16 -38.81 -0.17
N THR A 91 22.00 -38.57 0.43
CA THR A 91 21.35 -37.26 0.46
C THR A 91 22.06 -36.25 1.35
N ILE A 92 22.67 -36.67 2.44
CA ILE A 92 23.34 -35.76 3.39
C ILE A 92 24.57 -35.06 2.77
N PRO A 93 25.55 -35.75 2.16
CA PRO A 93 26.73 -35.12 1.57
C PRO A 93 26.39 -34.33 0.31
N THR A 94 25.42 -34.79 -0.51
CA THR A 94 24.96 -34.03 -1.69
C THR A 94 24.30 -32.71 -1.30
N TYR A 95 23.50 -32.72 -0.23
CA TYR A 95 22.94 -31.51 0.37
C TYR A 95 24.03 -30.55 0.86
N ASN A 96 24.96 -31.04 1.68
CA ASN A 96 26.03 -30.21 2.25
C ASN A 96 26.95 -29.63 1.16
N LEU A 97 27.26 -30.42 0.13
CA LEU A 97 28.07 -29.99 -0.99
C LEU A 97 27.39 -28.85 -1.77
N ALA A 98 26.08 -28.98 -2.05
CA ALA A 98 25.33 -27.94 -2.76
C ALA A 98 25.35 -26.60 -2.00
N LEU A 99 25.12 -26.61 -0.68
CA LEU A 99 25.13 -25.40 0.12
C LEU A 99 26.52 -24.78 0.25
N VAL A 100 27.54 -25.58 0.51
CA VAL A 100 28.92 -25.08 0.64
C VAL A 100 29.38 -24.43 -0.66
N LEU A 101 29.15 -25.08 -1.82
CA LEU A 101 29.50 -24.51 -3.12
C LEU A 101 28.73 -23.21 -3.42
N THR A 102 27.45 -23.16 -3.05
CA THR A 102 26.62 -21.95 -3.17
C THR A 102 27.18 -20.81 -2.33
N LYS A 103 27.53 -21.05 -1.05
CA LYS A 103 28.10 -20.04 -0.15
C LYS A 103 29.45 -19.54 -0.62
N ILE A 104 30.34 -20.43 -1.08
CA ILE A 104 31.64 -20.04 -1.62
C ILE A 104 31.45 -19.22 -2.91
N SER A 105 30.50 -19.58 -3.76
CA SER A 105 30.16 -18.79 -4.96
C SER A 105 29.70 -17.37 -4.60
N ILE A 106 28.83 -17.20 -3.59
CA ILE A 106 28.37 -15.89 -3.10
C ILE A 106 29.55 -15.04 -2.62
N VAL A 107 30.45 -15.60 -1.79
CA VAL A 107 31.59 -14.85 -1.26
C VAL A 107 32.60 -14.50 -2.35
N CYS A 108 32.83 -15.40 -3.32
CA CYS A 108 33.62 -15.12 -4.52
C CYS A 108 33.01 -13.97 -5.34
N GLN A 109 31.68 -13.94 -5.47
CA GLN A 109 30.97 -12.86 -6.13
C GLN A 109 31.08 -11.53 -5.35
N TYR A 110 30.99 -11.53 -4.02
CA TYR A 110 31.21 -10.33 -3.20
C TYR A 110 32.64 -9.80 -3.32
N ARG A 111 33.64 -10.69 -3.27
CA ARG A 111 35.05 -10.33 -3.49
C ARG A 111 35.28 -9.68 -4.86
N ARG A 112 34.50 -10.10 -5.85
CA ARG A 112 34.58 -9.58 -7.22
C ARG A 112 33.85 -8.25 -7.40
N ILE A 113 32.73 -8.05 -6.70
CA ILE A 113 31.93 -6.81 -6.78
C ILE A 113 32.57 -5.70 -5.94
N PHE A 114 33.04 -6.01 -4.73
CA PHE A 114 33.58 -5.02 -3.80
C PHE A 114 35.11 -5.00 -3.83
N THR A 115 35.70 -3.86 -4.21
CA THR A 115 37.15 -3.70 -4.36
C THR A 115 37.85 -3.14 -3.11
N THR A 116 37.10 -2.79 -2.05
CA THR A 116 37.67 -2.27 -0.80
C THR A 116 38.49 -3.34 -0.09
N GLN A 117 39.75 -3.02 0.24
CA GLN A 117 40.71 -3.95 0.86
C GLN A 117 40.17 -4.62 2.14
N LYS A 118 39.37 -3.90 2.95
CA LYS A 118 38.73 -4.47 4.14
C LYS A 118 37.73 -5.59 3.80
N VAL A 119 36.88 -5.38 2.80
CA VAL A 119 35.87 -6.38 2.37
C VAL A 119 36.53 -7.55 1.66
N VAL A 120 37.54 -7.31 0.81
CA VAL A 120 38.30 -8.39 0.17
C VAL A 120 38.98 -9.29 1.20
N ARG A 121 39.57 -8.72 2.26
CA ARG A 121 40.14 -9.50 3.37
C ARG A 121 39.08 -10.31 4.11
N LEU A 122 37.93 -9.71 4.43
CA LEU A 122 36.82 -10.42 5.07
C LEU A 122 36.29 -11.57 4.19
N CYS A 123 36.14 -11.36 2.89
CA CYS A 123 35.74 -12.41 1.96
C CYS A 123 36.77 -13.56 1.91
N ASN A 124 38.07 -13.27 1.92
CA ASN A 124 39.11 -14.30 1.94
C ASN A 124 39.09 -15.11 3.25
N ILE A 125 38.90 -14.44 4.39
CA ILE A 125 38.73 -15.12 5.69
C ILE A 125 37.49 -16.01 5.66
N MET A 126 36.37 -15.50 5.14
CA MET A 126 35.11 -16.24 5.05
C MET A 126 35.22 -17.44 4.10
N ILE A 127 35.94 -17.33 2.98
CA ILE A 127 36.23 -18.48 2.11
C ILE A 127 37.01 -19.55 2.88
N GLY A 128 38.01 -19.17 3.68
CA GLY A 128 38.75 -20.10 4.53
C GLY A 128 37.84 -20.81 5.56
N VAL A 129 36.96 -20.06 6.22
CA VAL A 129 35.95 -20.61 7.15
C VAL A 129 35.00 -21.58 6.43
N LEU A 130 34.53 -21.24 5.23
CA LEU A 130 33.63 -22.09 4.43
C LEU A 130 34.31 -23.35 3.91
N ILE A 131 35.60 -23.30 3.58
CA ILE A 131 36.37 -24.49 3.20
C ILE A 131 36.51 -25.42 4.40
N PHE A 132 36.86 -24.89 5.57
CA PHE A 132 36.97 -25.69 6.79
C PHE A 132 35.63 -26.32 7.21
N TYR A 133 34.58 -25.51 7.25
CA TYR A 133 33.21 -25.98 7.48
C TYR A 133 32.77 -27.00 6.42
N GLY A 134 33.07 -26.74 5.14
CA GLY A 134 32.72 -27.63 4.04
C GLY A 134 33.40 -28.99 4.12
N CYS A 135 34.68 -29.01 4.50
CA CYS A 135 35.40 -30.24 4.81
C CYS A 135 34.72 -30.99 5.96
N TRP A 136 34.37 -30.31 7.06
CA TRP A 136 33.62 -30.93 8.16
C TRP A 136 32.25 -31.48 7.70
N ALA A 137 31.46 -30.68 7.00
CA ALA A 137 30.11 -31.03 6.60
C ALA A 137 30.08 -32.18 5.59
N VAL A 138 30.94 -32.14 4.56
CA VAL A 138 30.96 -33.15 3.49
C VAL A 138 31.71 -34.40 3.93
N LEU A 139 32.93 -34.28 4.46
CA LEU A 139 33.71 -35.45 4.88
C LEU A 139 33.10 -36.09 6.14
N GLY A 140 32.64 -35.29 7.10
CA GLY A 140 31.98 -35.78 8.30
C GLY A 140 30.65 -36.48 8.02
N SER A 141 29.89 -36.04 7.01
CA SER A 141 28.68 -36.77 6.59
C SER A 141 28.99 -38.01 5.75
N THR A 142 30.03 -37.97 4.92
CA THR A 142 30.48 -39.12 4.12
C THR A 142 31.04 -40.23 4.99
N PHE A 143 31.89 -39.89 5.97
CA PHE A 143 32.58 -40.82 6.87
C PHE A 143 31.96 -40.84 8.28
N MET A 144 30.65 -40.63 8.38
CA MET A 144 29.92 -40.61 9.65
C MET A 144 30.09 -41.92 10.45
N CYS A 145 30.29 -43.04 9.75
CA CYS A 145 30.65 -44.33 10.30
C CYS A 145 31.91 -44.86 9.58
N ILE A 146 32.77 -45.57 10.31
CA ILE A 146 33.95 -46.24 9.75
C ILE A 146 33.90 -47.73 10.10
N PRO A 147 33.69 -48.64 9.13
CA PRO A 147 33.43 -48.41 7.70
C PRO A 147 32.05 -47.77 7.41
N VAL A 148 31.93 -47.08 6.26
CA VAL A 148 30.71 -46.35 5.83
C VAL A 148 29.47 -47.25 5.79
N SER A 149 29.64 -48.53 5.46
CA SER A 149 28.58 -49.53 5.43
C SER A 149 27.84 -49.71 6.76
N ASN A 150 28.44 -49.30 7.88
CA ASN A 150 27.81 -49.36 9.20
C ASN A 150 26.71 -48.30 9.39
N PHE A 151 26.60 -47.30 8.49
CA PHE A 151 25.47 -46.37 8.53
C PHE A 151 24.12 -47.09 8.37
N TRP A 152 24.11 -48.19 7.59
CA TRP A 152 22.91 -48.96 7.24
C TRP A 152 22.93 -50.43 7.69
N ASN A 153 24.02 -50.92 8.29
CA ASN A 153 24.14 -52.27 8.86
C ASN A 153 24.26 -52.20 10.38
N THR A 154 23.19 -52.50 11.13
CA THR A 154 23.11 -52.33 12.59
C THR A 154 23.68 -53.49 13.43
N GLY A 155 24.40 -54.43 12.83
CA GLY A 155 24.82 -55.68 13.49
C GLY A 155 26.23 -55.72 14.10
N ILE A 156 27.11 -54.75 13.83
CA ILE A 156 28.50 -54.78 14.31
C ILE A 156 28.90 -53.36 14.70
N SER A 157 28.98 -53.06 16.01
CA SER A 157 29.41 -51.75 16.48
C SER A 157 30.92 -51.58 16.28
N VAL A 158 31.32 -50.69 15.37
CA VAL A 158 32.59 -49.97 15.51
C VAL A 158 32.41 -48.54 14.97
N HIS A 159 32.55 -47.57 15.88
CA HIS A 159 32.68 -46.11 15.70
C HIS A 159 31.82 -45.42 14.63
N CYS A 160 30.54 -45.18 14.94
CA CYS A 160 29.76 -44.12 14.30
C CYS A 160 29.74 -42.86 15.17
N MET A 161 29.81 -41.68 14.55
CA MET A 161 29.57 -40.41 15.23
C MET A 161 28.10 -40.32 15.66
N GLU A 162 27.85 -39.65 16.78
CA GLU A 162 26.49 -39.42 17.25
C GLU A 162 25.74 -38.52 16.25
N LYS A 163 24.64 -39.06 15.69
CA LYS A 163 23.95 -38.49 14.51
C LYS A 163 23.31 -37.14 14.84
N THR A 164 22.72 -36.98 16.03
CA THR A 164 22.02 -35.76 16.41
C THR A 164 23.01 -34.62 16.65
N ALA A 165 24.12 -34.85 17.35
CA ALA A 165 25.20 -33.91 17.57
C ALA A 165 25.81 -33.45 16.25
N PHE A 166 26.02 -34.37 15.29
CA PHE A 166 26.49 -34.00 13.97
C PHE A 166 25.47 -33.10 13.23
N TRP A 167 24.20 -33.50 13.19
CA TRP A 167 23.15 -32.74 12.49
C TRP A 167 22.93 -31.34 13.09
N PHE A 168 22.84 -31.22 14.42
CA PHE A 168 22.67 -29.93 15.08
C PHE A 168 23.91 -29.04 14.99
N SER A 169 25.11 -29.62 15.11
CA SER A 169 26.36 -28.86 14.90
C SER A 169 26.46 -28.33 13.47
N ASN A 170 26.13 -29.18 12.49
CA ASN A 170 26.13 -28.79 11.09
C ASN A 170 25.06 -27.73 10.80
N ALA A 171 23.85 -27.86 11.35
CA ALA A 171 22.79 -26.84 11.21
C ALA A 171 23.17 -25.50 11.86
N ALA A 172 23.77 -25.52 13.05
CA ALA A 172 24.23 -24.32 13.73
C ALA A 172 25.32 -23.60 12.94
N LEU A 173 26.33 -24.33 12.44
CA LEU A 173 27.38 -23.77 11.58
C LEU A 173 26.82 -23.27 10.24
N ASN A 174 25.85 -23.96 9.67
CA ASN A 174 25.17 -23.53 8.45
C ASN A 174 24.45 -22.18 8.66
N ILE A 175 23.64 -22.04 9.72
CA ILE A 175 22.94 -20.79 10.04
C ILE A 175 23.92 -19.67 10.38
N ALA A 176 24.96 -19.96 11.18
CA ALA A 176 25.98 -18.97 11.53
C ALA A 176 26.71 -18.44 10.29
N THR A 177 27.07 -19.33 9.36
CA THR A 177 27.73 -18.91 8.11
C THR A 177 26.80 -18.10 7.21
N ASP A 178 25.49 -18.36 7.18
CA ASP A 178 24.52 -17.54 6.44
C ASP A 178 24.45 -16.10 6.98
N ILE A 179 24.35 -15.95 8.31
CA ILE A 179 24.30 -14.64 8.98
C ILE A 179 25.59 -13.86 8.75
N LEU A 180 26.74 -14.53 8.83
CA LEU A 180 28.04 -13.90 8.60
C LEU A 180 28.19 -13.42 7.16
N ILE A 181 27.83 -14.24 6.17
CA ILE A 181 27.87 -13.86 4.74
C ILE A 181 26.93 -12.68 4.47
N PHE A 182 25.72 -12.71 4.99
CA PHE A 182 24.73 -11.64 4.86
C PHE A 182 25.23 -10.29 5.44
N SER A 183 26.04 -10.35 6.50
CA SER A 183 26.54 -9.15 7.20
C SER A 183 27.70 -8.45 6.46
N ILE A 184 28.47 -9.15 5.62
CA ILE A 184 29.63 -8.61 4.90
C ILE A 184 29.31 -7.35 4.05
N PRO A 185 28.26 -7.32 3.20
CA PRO A 185 27.96 -6.17 2.34
C PRO A 185 27.30 -4.99 3.08
N MET A 186 26.69 -5.20 4.26
CA MET A 186 25.82 -4.21 4.91
C MET A 186 26.50 -2.88 5.28
N PRO A 187 27.72 -2.84 5.84
CA PRO A 187 28.40 -1.59 6.12
C PRO A 187 28.67 -0.74 4.88
N LEU A 188 28.85 -1.39 3.72
CA LEU A 188 29.13 -0.74 2.44
C LEU A 188 27.86 -0.18 1.80
N LEU A 189 26.74 -0.90 1.94
CA LEU A 189 25.41 -0.42 1.48
C LEU A 189 24.94 0.81 2.23
N LYS A 190 25.28 0.93 3.52
CA LYS A 190 24.95 2.11 4.34
C LYS A 190 25.68 3.37 3.86
N GLN A 191 26.82 3.22 3.19
CA GLN A 191 27.65 4.33 2.71
C GLN A 191 27.42 4.66 1.23
N LEU A 192 26.73 3.79 0.48
CA LEU A 192 26.45 4.00 -0.94
C LEU A 192 25.28 4.98 -1.15
N GLN A 193 25.60 6.18 -1.67
CA GLN A 193 24.61 7.11 -2.21
C GLN A 193 24.17 6.67 -3.61
N LEU A 194 23.26 5.69 -3.67
CA LEU A 194 22.69 5.21 -4.93
C LEU A 194 21.34 5.89 -5.25
N PRO A 195 21.04 6.14 -6.53
CA PRO A 195 19.70 6.51 -6.99
C PRO A 195 18.67 5.50 -6.47
N LYS A 196 17.50 5.98 -6.01
CA LYS A 196 16.48 5.16 -5.32
C LYS A 196 16.17 3.84 -6.03
N LYS A 197 16.06 3.82 -7.37
CA LYS A 197 15.78 2.58 -8.16
C LYS A 197 16.92 1.56 -8.12
N GLN A 198 18.17 2.00 -8.14
CA GLN A 198 19.33 1.11 -7.98
C GLN A 198 19.47 0.64 -6.54
N LYS A 199 19.12 1.49 -5.56
CA LYS A 199 19.07 1.13 -4.15
C LYS A 199 17.98 0.11 -3.87
N ILE A 200 16.78 0.25 -4.45
CA ILE A 200 15.68 -0.72 -4.35
C ILE A 200 16.07 -2.05 -4.98
N GLY A 201 16.62 -2.06 -6.20
CA GLY A 201 17.08 -3.30 -6.83
C GLY A 201 18.21 -3.99 -6.05
N LEU A 202 19.08 -3.20 -5.41
CA LEU A 202 20.12 -3.71 -4.52
C LEU A 202 19.54 -4.27 -3.21
N MET A 203 18.59 -3.55 -2.58
CA MET A 203 17.87 -3.99 -1.39
C MET A 203 17.04 -5.25 -1.65
N PHE A 204 16.45 -5.40 -2.85
CA PHE A 204 15.72 -6.60 -3.26
C PHE A 204 16.67 -7.81 -3.34
N VAL A 205 17.82 -7.65 -4.01
CA VAL A 205 18.86 -8.69 -4.08
C VAL A 205 19.37 -9.10 -2.69
N PHE A 206 19.55 -8.15 -1.76
CA PHE A 206 19.96 -8.46 -0.40
C PHE A 206 18.82 -9.01 0.49
N GLY A 207 17.57 -8.58 0.26
CA GLY A 207 16.39 -9.10 0.95
C GLY A 207 16.18 -10.60 0.70
N PHE A 208 16.44 -11.06 -0.53
CA PHE A 208 16.48 -12.49 -0.84
C PHE A 208 17.58 -13.26 -0.06
N GLY A 209 18.69 -12.60 0.29
CA GLY A 209 19.70 -13.18 1.17
C GLY A 209 19.22 -13.37 2.62
N ALA A 210 18.35 -12.49 3.12
CA ALA A 210 17.69 -12.67 4.41
C ALA A 210 16.69 -13.83 4.39
N PHE A 211 15.99 -14.01 3.26
CA PHE A 211 15.06 -15.13 3.08
C PHE A 211 15.76 -16.51 3.13
N VAL A 212 16.98 -16.62 2.58
CA VAL A 212 17.79 -17.86 2.70
C VAL A 212 18.07 -18.19 4.17
N CYS A 213 18.43 -17.20 4.99
CA CYS A 213 18.67 -17.41 6.43
C CYS A 213 17.42 -17.97 7.14
N VAL A 214 16.23 -17.49 6.76
CA VAL A 214 14.95 -17.97 7.30
C VAL A 214 14.73 -19.44 6.93
N THR A 215 15.00 -19.84 5.69
CA THR A 215 14.87 -21.25 5.26
C THR A 215 15.81 -22.18 6.04
N SER A 216 17.03 -21.75 6.35
CA SER A 216 17.98 -22.49 7.18
C SER A 216 17.48 -22.70 8.62
N VAL A 217 16.80 -21.70 9.20
CA VAL A 217 16.19 -21.79 10.55
C VAL A 217 14.97 -22.70 10.53
N ILE A 218 14.11 -22.62 9.52
CA ILE A 218 12.94 -23.50 9.41
C ILE A 218 13.38 -24.97 9.28
N ARG A 219 14.45 -25.25 8.52
CA ARG A 219 14.98 -26.62 8.41
C ARG A 219 15.47 -27.19 9.75
N LEU A 220 16.01 -26.35 10.64
CA LEU A 220 16.42 -26.79 11.98
C LEU A 220 15.25 -27.40 12.76
N LYS A 221 14.03 -26.87 12.60
CA LYS A 221 12.81 -27.45 13.17
C LYS A 221 12.54 -28.86 12.61
N SER A 222 12.64 -29.03 11.29
CA SER A 222 12.44 -30.33 10.63
C SER A 222 13.50 -31.36 11.06
N LEU A 223 14.74 -30.93 11.30
CA LEU A 223 15.79 -31.80 11.86
C LEU A 223 15.50 -32.19 13.31
N TYR A 224 14.96 -31.26 14.11
CA TYR A 224 14.52 -31.56 15.47
C TYR A 224 13.40 -32.60 15.46
N GLU A 225 12.37 -32.43 14.63
CA GLU A 225 11.26 -33.38 14.50
C GLU A 225 11.77 -34.81 14.18
N ILE A 226 12.75 -34.96 13.29
CA ILE A 226 13.38 -36.26 12.99
C ILE A 226 14.20 -36.81 14.16
N SER A 227 14.87 -35.95 14.93
CA SER A 227 15.73 -36.39 16.04
C SER A 227 14.96 -37.01 17.21
N VAL A 228 13.70 -36.62 17.39
CA VAL A 228 12.79 -37.16 18.43
C VAL A 228 11.72 -38.11 17.88
N SER A 229 11.68 -38.31 16.56
CA SER A 229 10.69 -39.16 15.90
C SER A 229 10.95 -40.65 16.11
N THR A 230 9.88 -41.41 16.34
CA THR A 230 9.87 -42.88 16.33
C THR A 230 9.79 -43.46 14.91
N ASP A 231 9.41 -42.67 13.90
CA ASP A 231 9.27 -43.07 12.49
C ASP A 231 10.00 -42.10 11.56
N THR A 232 11.32 -42.32 11.46
CA THR A 232 12.22 -41.48 10.63
C THR A 232 11.87 -41.49 9.13
N THR A 233 11.14 -42.49 8.64
CA THR A 233 10.70 -42.58 7.25
C THR A 233 9.54 -41.65 6.94
N LEU A 234 8.59 -41.50 7.88
CA LEU A 234 7.44 -40.61 7.72
C LEU A 234 7.82 -39.14 7.95
N ASP A 235 8.51 -38.86 9.05
CA ASP A 235 8.90 -37.49 9.42
C ASP A 235 10.09 -36.96 8.59
N GLY A 236 10.80 -37.88 7.91
CA GLY A 236 11.84 -37.58 6.93
C GLY A 236 11.34 -36.75 5.74
N VAL A 237 10.04 -36.79 5.42
CA VAL A 237 9.44 -36.04 4.32
C VAL A 237 9.64 -34.53 4.51
N ASN A 238 9.39 -34.01 5.72
CA ASN A 238 9.52 -32.59 6.01
C ASN A 238 10.97 -32.10 5.89
N ALA A 239 11.95 -32.89 6.36
CA ALA A 239 13.35 -32.52 6.16
C ALA A 239 13.76 -32.55 4.68
N GLY A 240 13.21 -33.47 3.89
CA GLY A 240 13.39 -33.48 2.44
C GLY A 240 12.88 -32.21 1.76
N ILE A 241 11.66 -31.78 2.10
CA ILE A 241 11.03 -30.54 1.58
C ILE A 241 11.91 -29.33 1.89
N TRP A 242 12.22 -29.11 3.17
CA TRP A 242 12.93 -27.91 3.60
C TRP A 242 14.40 -27.90 3.14
N SER A 243 15.05 -29.05 3.06
CA SER A 243 16.40 -29.17 2.48
C SER A 243 16.42 -28.82 0.99
N GLY A 244 15.41 -29.28 0.23
CA GLY A 244 15.27 -28.96 -1.19
C GLY A 244 14.96 -27.49 -1.45
N ILE A 245 14.10 -26.88 -0.62
CA ILE A 245 13.79 -25.45 -0.70
C ILE A 245 15.04 -24.61 -0.38
N GLU A 246 15.73 -24.90 0.73
CA GLU A 246 16.91 -24.15 1.18
C GLU A 246 18.01 -24.12 0.10
N ILE A 247 18.39 -25.28 -0.46
CA ILE A 247 19.42 -25.36 -1.50
C ILE A 247 19.01 -24.52 -2.72
N ASN A 248 17.81 -24.76 -3.26
CA ASN A 248 17.43 -24.21 -4.55
C ASN A 248 17.11 -22.71 -4.47
N VAL A 249 16.53 -22.26 -3.36
CA VAL A 249 16.35 -20.83 -3.08
C VAL A 249 17.72 -20.16 -2.95
N ALA A 250 18.68 -20.74 -2.22
CA ALA A 250 20.02 -20.19 -2.11
C ALA A 250 20.72 -20.06 -3.49
N ILE A 251 20.64 -21.10 -4.32
CA ILE A 251 21.19 -21.11 -5.70
C ILE A 251 20.54 -20.02 -6.57
N ALA A 252 19.21 -19.92 -6.53
CA ALA A 252 18.47 -18.92 -7.30
C ALA A 252 18.84 -17.50 -6.86
N CYS A 253 18.80 -17.22 -5.55
CA CYS A 253 19.11 -15.91 -4.98
C CYS A 253 20.54 -15.47 -5.30
N ALA A 254 21.50 -16.38 -5.17
CA ALA A 254 22.90 -16.12 -5.51
C ALA A 254 23.08 -15.79 -7.00
N SER A 255 22.21 -16.28 -7.88
CA SER A 255 22.32 -16.15 -9.33
C SER A 255 21.66 -14.89 -9.90
N LEU A 256 20.67 -14.31 -9.21
CA LEU A 256 19.95 -13.11 -9.65
C LEU A 256 20.83 -11.90 -10.02
N PRO A 257 21.89 -11.52 -9.25
CA PRO A 257 22.66 -10.32 -9.56
C PRO A 257 23.39 -10.40 -10.91
N SER A 258 23.75 -11.62 -11.33
CA SER A 258 24.49 -11.86 -12.57
C SER A 258 23.61 -11.82 -13.82
N ILE A 259 22.27 -11.87 -13.67
CA ILE A 259 21.30 -11.90 -14.78
C ILE A 259 20.86 -10.49 -15.19
N LYS A 260 21.10 -9.47 -14.35
CA LYS A 260 20.71 -8.07 -14.61
C LYS A 260 21.07 -7.56 -16.03
N PRO A 261 22.27 -7.83 -16.58
CA PRO A 261 22.62 -7.36 -17.93
C PRO A 261 21.82 -8.04 -19.06
N LEU A 262 21.34 -9.27 -18.85
CA LEU A 262 20.48 -9.97 -19.81
C LEU A 262 19.07 -9.39 -19.80
N ILE A 263 18.50 -9.12 -18.61
CA ILE A 263 17.19 -8.46 -18.48
C ILE A 263 17.24 -7.09 -19.18
N ALA A 264 18.36 -6.36 -19.05
CA ALA A 264 18.52 -5.04 -19.66
C ALA A 264 18.50 -5.07 -21.19
N ARG A 265 18.81 -6.23 -21.80
CA ARG A 265 18.89 -6.40 -23.24
C ARG A 265 17.63 -7.02 -23.86
N VAL A 266 16.99 -7.95 -23.16
CA VAL A 266 15.82 -8.69 -23.66
C VAL A 266 14.51 -7.96 -23.36
N LEU A 267 14.45 -7.25 -22.23
CA LEU A 267 13.29 -6.48 -21.81
C LEU A 267 13.74 -5.04 -21.54
N PRO A 268 14.08 -4.26 -22.58
CA PRO A 268 14.53 -2.89 -22.41
C PRO A 268 13.51 -2.08 -21.59
N GLY A 269 12.20 -2.25 -21.80
CA GLY A 269 11.15 -1.59 -21.01
C GLY A 269 11.13 -1.88 -19.50
N LEU A 270 11.70 -3.01 -19.04
CA LEU A 270 11.73 -3.40 -17.62
C LEU A 270 12.95 -2.81 -16.88
N LEU A 271 13.96 -2.34 -17.61
CA LEU A 271 15.18 -1.71 -17.06
C LEU A 271 15.55 -0.37 -17.72
N SER A 272 14.77 0.13 -18.69
CA SER A 272 14.91 1.44 -19.34
C SER A 272 14.37 2.54 -18.44
N ASN A 273 15.05 2.69 -17.31
CA ASN A 273 15.29 3.97 -16.66
C ASN A 273 16.71 3.96 -16.04
N ILE A 274 17.59 3.10 -16.58
CA ILE A 274 18.96 2.89 -16.10
C ILE A 274 19.92 3.11 -17.26
N SER A 275 20.01 4.35 -17.73
CA SER A 275 21.25 4.90 -18.27
C SER A 275 21.36 6.36 -17.85
N THR A 276 22.28 6.60 -16.91
CA THR A 276 22.88 7.91 -16.69
C THR A 276 23.58 8.29 -17.99
N ARG A 277 22.96 9.16 -18.80
CA ARG A 277 23.67 9.90 -19.85
C ARG A 277 24.55 10.93 -19.14
N GLY A 278 25.71 10.46 -18.68
CA GLY A 278 26.79 11.33 -18.25
C GLY A 278 27.21 12.19 -19.44
N ASN A 279 27.40 13.49 -19.16
CA ASN A 279 28.05 14.45 -20.04
C ASN A 279 29.22 13.81 -20.80
N ARG A 280 29.08 13.69 -22.11
CA ARG A 280 30.22 13.83 -23.03
C ARG A 280 29.99 15.09 -23.83
N SER A 281 30.61 16.14 -23.32
CA SER A 281 31.02 17.31 -24.07
C SER A 281 31.74 16.89 -25.35
N ASN A 282 31.52 17.69 -26.39
CA ASN A 282 32.28 17.79 -27.62
C ASN A 282 33.76 17.37 -27.47
N MET A 283 34.19 16.43 -28.30
CA MET A 283 35.49 16.44 -28.99
C MET A 283 35.55 15.22 -29.91
N ASN A 284 35.62 15.46 -31.22
CA ASN A 284 36.52 14.82 -32.17
C ASN A 284 36.17 15.29 -33.59
N ASN A 285 36.60 16.51 -33.89
CA ASN A 285 37.34 16.78 -35.12
C ASN A 285 38.80 16.90 -34.71
N LEU A 286 39.69 16.42 -35.60
CA LEU A 286 41.15 16.43 -35.58
C LEU A 286 41.76 15.04 -35.44
N SER A 287 42.16 14.59 -36.63
CA SER A 287 43.14 13.61 -36.98
C SER A 287 44.52 13.86 -36.37
N ASP A 288 45.33 12.82 -36.48
CA ASP A 288 46.79 12.81 -36.62
C ASP A 288 47.71 12.66 -35.40
N ALA A 289 48.66 11.77 -35.65
CA ALA A 289 50.04 11.70 -35.16
C ALA A 289 50.33 10.97 -33.83
N ASN A 290 50.85 9.75 -33.99
CA ASN A 290 52.11 9.23 -33.43
C ASN A 290 52.68 9.90 -32.18
N TYR A 291 52.99 9.08 -31.16
CA TYR A 291 54.38 8.97 -30.66
C TYR A 291 54.58 7.74 -29.74
N ASP A 292 55.69 7.06 -30.00
CA ASP A 292 56.31 5.99 -29.21
C ASP A 292 56.73 6.41 -27.79
N GLY A 293 57.00 5.43 -26.90
CA GLY A 293 57.94 5.66 -25.80
C GLY A 293 57.79 4.83 -24.53
N ASN A 294 58.26 3.58 -24.57
CA ASN A 294 59.13 2.88 -23.61
C ASN A 294 59.35 3.36 -22.15
N PHE A 295 59.52 2.34 -21.28
CA PHE A 295 60.53 2.16 -20.19
C PHE A 295 60.14 2.17 -18.68
N ALA A 296 60.21 0.95 -18.12
CA ALA A 296 60.94 0.45 -16.92
C ALA A 296 60.79 1.05 -15.49
N MET A 297 60.24 0.21 -14.60
CA MET A 297 60.84 -0.45 -13.40
C MET A 297 62.08 0.14 -12.67
N LYS A 298 61.96 0.35 -11.34
CA LYS A 298 62.89 0.03 -10.19
C LYS A 298 62.43 0.77 -8.90
N SER A 299 62.10 0.11 -7.78
CA SER A 299 62.91 -0.46 -6.66
C SER A 299 63.61 0.54 -5.71
N GLY A 300 63.41 0.38 -4.39
CA GLY A 300 64.21 0.98 -3.28
C GLY A 300 63.32 1.48 -2.12
N VAL A 301 63.14 0.76 -1.00
CA VAL A 301 63.98 0.64 0.23
C VAL A 301 64.00 1.88 1.14
N GLY A 302 63.60 1.68 2.42
CA GLY A 302 64.29 2.25 3.59
C GLY A 302 63.50 3.15 4.55
N GLY A 303 63.54 2.81 5.85
CA GLY A 303 63.55 3.79 6.94
C GLY A 303 62.42 3.68 7.97
N GLY A 304 62.75 3.25 9.20
CA GLY A 304 61.84 3.24 10.35
C GLY A 304 62.21 4.25 11.46
N ASN A 305 61.33 4.38 12.45
CA ASN A 305 61.57 4.69 13.87
C ASN A 305 60.20 4.63 14.59
N LYS A 306 59.93 3.68 15.51
CA LYS A 306 60.26 3.62 16.96
C LYS A 306 59.68 4.75 17.82
N GLY A 307 58.84 4.35 18.77
CA GLY A 307 58.34 5.12 19.90
C GLY A 307 57.43 4.23 20.76
N HIS A 308 58.06 3.48 21.66
CA HIS A 308 57.47 2.62 22.69
C HIS A 308 57.07 3.47 23.92
N VAL A 309 56.08 3.04 24.71
CA VAL A 309 56.14 2.90 26.19
C VAL A 309 54.81 2.30 26.67
N ASP A 310 54.96 1.22 27.45
CA ASP A 310 53.97 0.44 28.22
C ASP A 310 53.37 1.28 29.38
N SER A 311 52.47 0.86 30.29
CA SER A 311 52.19 -0.43 30.91
C SER A 311 50.99 -0.31 31.88
N GLU A 312 50.42 -1.47 32.24
CA GLU A 312 49.73 -1.85 33.50
C GLU A 312 48.39 -1.18 33.90
N ALA A 313 47.31 -1.83 34.40
CA ALA A 313 46.92 -3.15 34.95
C ALA A 313 46.38 -3.02 36.40
N SER A 314 45.40 -3.88 36.73
CA SER A 314 44.76 -4.13 38.04
C SER A 314 43.63 -3.15 38.43
N GLY A 315 42.44 -3.55 38.91
CA GLY A 315 41.97 -4.79 39.50
C GLY A 315 41.30 -4.48 40.86
N GLY A 316 39.99 -4.74 41.03
CA GLY A 316 39.34 -4.58 42.34
C GLY A 316 37.81 -4.70 42.31
N ASN A 317 37.28 -5.69 43.04
CA ASN A 317 35.88 -6.12 43.10
C ASN A 317 35.43 -6.22 44.57
N LYS A 318 34.18 -5.81 44.91
CA LYS A 318 33.27 -6.27 46.00
C LYS A 318 32.18 -5.22 46.30
N ARG A 319 30.87 -5.52 46.08
CA ARG A 319 29.81 -5.97 47.05
C ARG A 319 29.59 -4.98 48.24
N ASN A 320 28.39 -4.54 48.65
CA ASN A 320 27.09 -5.22 48.77
C ASN A 320 25.93 -4.22 49.15
N THR A 321 24.72 -4.47 48.61
CA THR A 321 23.34 -4.46 49.21
C THR A 321 22.68 -3.29 50.00
N ILE A 322 21.34 -3.21 49.79
CA ILE A 322 20.20 -2.58 50.54
C ILE A 322 20.10 -1.04 50.39
N GLY A 323 19.00 -0.36 50.03
CA GLY A 323 17.57 -0.62 49.88
C GLY A 323 16.82 0.62 50.44
N GLY A 324 15.87 1.23 49.71
CA GLY A 324 15.00 2.27 50.29
C GLY A 324 14.37 3.31 49.34
N SER A 325 13.05 3.16 49.15
CA SER A 325 12.00 4.20 49.10
C SER A 325 11.94 5.26 47.98
N GLY A 326 10.89 5.14 47.14
CA GLY A 326 9.82 6.13 46.99
C GLY A 326 10.15 7.53 46.45
N GLY A 327 9.80 7.79 45.18
CA GLY A 327 9.75 9.14 44.62
C GLY A 327 8.90 9.22 43.36
N ASN A 328 7.66 9.71 43.49
CA ASN A 328 6.73 10.01 42.40
C ASN A 328 7.34 11.00 41.40
N ILE A 329 7.47 10.60 40.13
CA ILE A 329 7.76 11.53 39.02
C ILE A 329 6.44 12.00 38.43
N LYS A 330 6.09 13.27 38.66
CA LYS A 330 5.06 14.00 37.92
C LYS A 330 5.63 14.42 36.56
N ILE A 331 4.97 14.03 35.48
CA ILE A 331 5.23 14.56 34.14
C ILE A 331 4.17 15.64 33.87
N GLU A 332 4.56 16.92 33.86
CA GLU A 332 3.72 18.02 33.36
C GLU A 332 3.82 18.06 31.83
N ARG A 333 2.68 17.91 31.14
CA ARG A 333 2.54 18.19 29.70
C ARG A 333 2.10 19.65 29.53
N THR A 334 2.97 20.48 28.97
CA THR A 334 2.61 21.82 28.51
C THR A 334 1.93 21.72 27.14
N VAL A 335 0.63 22.06 27.08
CA VAL A 335 -0.15 22.20 25.84
C VAL A 335 -0.12 23.67 25.45
N TYR A 336 0.42 23.99 24.28
CA TYR A 336 0.29 25.33 23.69
C TYR A 336 -1.03 25.41 22.92
N LEU A 337 -2.01 26.12 23.48
CA LEU A 337 -3.19 26.59 22.75
C LEU A 337 -2.77 27.82 21.95
N GLN A 338 -2.69 27.69 20.62
CA GLN A 338 -2.56 28.82 19.72
C GLN A 338 -3.91 29.54 19.68
N ARG A 339 -3.95 30.78 20.19
CA ARG A 339 -5.16 31.59 20.27
C ARG A 339 -5.50 32.12 18.87
N GLU A 340 -6.67 31.77 18.35
CA GLU A 340 -7.23 32.39 17.14
C GLU A 340 -7.39 33.90 17.37
N VAL A 341 -6.73 34.71 16.56
CA VAL A 341 -7.02 36.14 16.45
C VAL A 341 -7.98 36.29 15.26
N ARG A 342 -9.25 36.57 15.53
CA ARG A 342 -10.19 37.08 14.52
C ARG A 342 -9.94 38.58 14.37
N PRO A 343 -9.80 39.14 13.16
CA PRO A 343 -9.86 40.58 12.99
C PRO A 343 -11.32 41.04 13.06
N SER A 344 -11.67 41.77 14.13
CA SER A 344 -12.86 42.61 14.17
C SER A 344 -12.46 44.02 13.71
N TYR A 345 -13.05 44.47 12.60
CA TYR A 345 -13.03 45.87 12.22
C TYR A 345 -13.95 46.65 13.17
N ASP A 346 -13.36 47.50 14.01
CA ASP A 346 -14.01 48.68 14.59
C ASP A 346 -12.93 49.72 14.88
N GLY A 347 -13.19 50.95 14.43
CA GLY A 347 -12.26 52.06 14.51
C GLY A 347 -12.34 52.76 15.86
N SER A 348 -11.19 53.01 16.47
CA SER A 348 -10.88 54.28 17.14
C SER A 348 -9.49 54.22 17.74
N GLU A 349 -8.75 55.32 17.57
CA GLU A 349 -7.45 55.57 18.17
C GLU A 349 -7.53 55.53 19.70
N ASN A 350 -6.61 54.80 20.35
CA ASN A 350 -5.72 55.41 21.34
C ASN A 350 -4.70 54.39 21.88
N SER A 351 -3.49 54.90 22.08
CA SER A 351 -2.31 54.26 22.69
C SER A 351 -2.63 53.52 23.99
N LEU A 352 -1.86 52.46 24.32
CA LEU A 352 -1.06 52.41 25.56
C LEU A 352 -0.27 51.09 25.72
N VAL A 353 1.02 51.31 25.97
CA VAL A 353 2.10 50.46 26.52
C VAL A 353 1.65 49.28 27.39
N VAL A 354 2.11 48.07 27.07
CA VAL A 354 2.02 46.89 27.97
C VAL A 354 3.33 46.74 28.75
N LYS A 355 3.28 47.00 30.06
CA LYS A 355 4.28 46.55 31.04
C LYS A 355 3.99 45.12 31.45
N THR A 356 5.00 44.27 31.43
CA THR A 356 5.02 42.92 32.01
C THR A 356 5.31 43.00 33.51
N ASP A 357 4.40 42.50 34.34
CA ASP A 357 4.68 42.14 35.73
C ASP A 357 4.33 40.66 35.98
N CYS A 358 5.29 39.95 36.55
CA CYS A 358 5.22 38.55 36.96
C CYS A 358 4.45 38.42 38.29
N PHE A 359 3.53 37.47 38.41
CA PHE A 359 2.84 37.14 39.67
C PHE A 359 3.36 35.83 40.30
N ASN A 360 3.63 35.90 41.62
CA ASN A 360 4.18 34.85 42.48
C ASN A 360 3.16 33.78 42.93
N ASP A 361 3.71 32.65 43.38
CA ASP A 361 3.12 31.31 43.57
C ASP A 361 2.15 31.10 44.76
N GLU A 362 1.59 32.14 45.40
CA GLU A 362 0.85 31.97 46.68
C GLU A 362 -0.69 31.95 46.61
N GLN A 363 -1.31 32.00 45.43
CA GLN A 363 -2.79 31.95 45.31
C GLN A 363 -3.37 30.62 44.77
N ARG A 364 -2.59 29.53 44.74
CA ARG A 364 -3.00 28.25 44.15
C ARG A 364 -3.76 27.28 45.08
N LYS A 365 -4.33 27.77 46.19
CA LYS A 365 -5.12 26.97 47.15
C LYS A 365 -6.46 27.64 47.50
N LYS A 366 -7.39 27.72 46.54
CA LYS A 366 -8.85 27.92 46.76
C LYS A 366 -9.59 27.99 45.41
N HIS A 367 -9.71 26.87 44.70
CA HIS A 367 -10.79 26.67 43.71
C HIS A 367 -10.95 25.16 43.46
N PRO A 368 -12.16 24.58 43.63
CA PRO A 368 -12.40 23.20 43.24
C PRO A 368 -12.27 23.07 41.72
N ARG A 369 -11.69 21.97 41.26
CA ARG A 369 -11.58 21.66 39.83
C ARG A 369 -12.99 21.58 39.24
N GLU A 370 -13.39 22.58 38.46
CA GLU A 370 -14.52 22.43 37.54
C GLU A 370 -14.12 21.41 36.48
N THR A 371 -14.64 20.21 36.64
CA THR A 371 -14.75 19.22 35.56
C THR A 371 -15.66 19.84 34.51
N VAL A 372 -15.10 20.37 33.42
CA VAL A 372 -15.88 20.79 32.25
C VAL A 372 -16.43 19.53 31.61
N SER A 373 -17.61 19.10 32.05
CA SER A 373 -18.40 18.11 31.34
C SER A 373 -18.96 18.80 30.09
N ILE A 374 -18.38 18.51 28.93
CA ILE A 374 -19.02 18.81 27.65
C ILE A 374 -20.24 17.90 27.56
N SER A 375 -21.39 18.43 27.95
CA SER A 375 -22.69 17.82 27.70
C SER A 375 -22.87 17.70 26.19
N LYS A 376 -22.62 16.50 25.62
CA LYS A 376 -22.99 16.19 24.25
C LYS A 376 -24.51 16.22 24.18
N THR A 377 -25.06 17.21 23.48
CA THR A 377 -26.50 17.24 23.23
C THR A 377 -26.90 16.05 22.35
N ARG A 378 -28.14 15.56 22.47
CA ARG A 378 -28.66 14.43 21.66
C ARG A 378 -28.57 14.70 20.13
N ALA A 379 -28.40 15.96 19.73
CA ALA A 379 -28.22 16.40 18.35
C ALA A 379 -26.84 16.05 17.76
N ASP A 380 -25.84 15.69 18.58
CA ASP A 380 -24.50 15.29 18.11
C ASP A 380 -24.35 13.76 17.92
N LEU A 381 -25.40 12.98 18.17
CA LEU A 381 -25.42 11.54 17.94
C LEU A 381 -25.59 11.23 16.45
N HIS A 382 -24.97 10.14 16.00
CA HIS A 382 -25.22 9.63 14.65
C HIS A 382 -26.71 9.22 14.54
N PRO A 383 -27.46 9.74 13.55
CA PRO A 383 -28.92 9.61 13.48
C PRO A 383 -29.36 8.27 12.87
N ALA A 384 -28.84 7.16 13.41
CA ALA A 384 -29.04 5.80 12.88
C ALA A 384 -30.52 5.45 12.72
N LYS A 385 -31.35 5.76 13.72
CA LYS A 385 -32.79 5.51 13.68
C LYS A 385 -33.50 6.31 12.59
N LYS A 386 -33.15 7.59 12.44
CA LYS A 386 -33.72 8.46 11.40
C LYS A 386 -33.37 7.94 10.01
N HIS A 387 -32.12 7.51 9.80
CA HIS A 387 -31.70 6.87 8.56
C HIS A 387 -32.47 5.57 8.29
N ALA A 388 -32.64 4.70 9.30
CA ALA A 388 -33.41 3.46 9.15
C ALA A 388 -34.88 3.72 8.74
N ARG A 389 -35.54 4.72 9.36
CA ARG A 389 -36.90 5.15 8.97
C ARG A 389 -36.95 5.75 7.56
N SER A 390 -35.92 6.49 7.15
CA SER A 390 -35.79 7.00 5.77
C SER A 390 -35.75 5.85 4.76
N VAL A 391 -34.91 4.84 5.01
CA VAL A 391 -34.83 3.63 4.18
C VAL A 391 -36.18 2.91 4.12
N ALA A 392 -36.88 2.73 5.25
CA ALA A 392 -38.20 2.11 5.28
C ALA A 392 -39.25 2.87 4.43
N LYS A 393 -39.22 4.21 4.43
CA LYS A 393 -40.09 5.03 3.59
C LYS A 393 -39.87 4.74 2.10
N HIS A 394 -38.61 4.55 1.67
CA HIS A 394 -38.29 4.21 0.29
C HIS A 394 -38.55 2.74 -0.07
N LEU A 395 -38.47 1.83 0.91
CA LEU A 395 -38.75 0.40 0.71
C LEU A 395 -40.24 0.12 0.42
N LYS A 396 -41.14 1.01 0.86
CA LYS A 396 -42.60 0.96 0.62
C LYS A 396 -43.27 -0.34 1.10
N VAL A 397 -42.82 -0.86 2.24
CA VAL A 397 -43.38 -2.04 2.92
C VAL A 397 -43.69 -1.70 4.38
N LYS A 398 -44.62 -2.43 4.99
CA LYS A 398 -45.05 -2.20 6.38
C LYS A 398 -44.44 -3.17 7.39
N ASP A 399 -43.95 -4.31 6.93
CA ASP A 399 -43.45 -5.41 7.75
C ASP A 399 -42.17 -6.02 7.16
N GLY A 400 -41.51 -6.85 7.98
CA GLY A 400 -40.26 -7.52 7.66
C GLY A 400 -39.05 -6.98 8.43
N LEU A 401 -37.93 -7.66 8.30
CA LEU A 401 -36.70 -7.37 9.01
C LEU A 401 -35.59 -7.01 8.03
N LEU A 402 -35.02 -5.82 8.16
CA LEU A 402 -33.76 -5.52 7.47
C LEU A 402 -32.64 -6.22 8.22
N PHE A 403 -31.79 -6.93 7.49
CA PHE A 403 -30.62 -7.60 8.04
C PHE A 403 -29.36 -7.15 7.31
N LEU A 404 -28.47 -6.47 8.02
CA LEU A 404 -27.31 -5.80 7.44
C LEU A 404 -26.03 -6.13 8.21
N PRO A 405 -25.21 -7.07 7.71
CA PRO A 405 -23.92 -7.40 8.32
C PRO A 405 -22.83 -6.37 7.95
N GLY A 406 -22.04 -5.97 8.95
CA GLY A 406 -20.87 -5.11 8.79
C GLY A 406 -19.68 -5.82 8.15
N THR A 407 -18.57 -5.10 7.98
CA THR A 407 -17.30 -5.67 7.51
C THR A 407 -16.76 -6.63 8.59
N PRO A 408 -16.48 -7.90 8.26
CA PRO A 408 -15.82 -8.80 9.20
C PRO A 408 -14.36 -8.41 9.39
N SER A 409 -13.79 -8.74 10.56
CA SER A 409 -12.34 -8.65 10.75
C SER A 409 -11.61 -9.62 9.80
N LYS A 410 -10.48 -9.17 9.25
CA LYS A 410 -9.66 -9.95 8.31
C LYS A 410 -8.19 -9.64 8.55
N GLU A 411 -7.36 -10.67 8.50
CA GLU A 411 -5.90 -10.58 8.51
C GLU A 411 -5.35 -10.76 7.08
N TYR A 412 -4.15 -10.25 6.83
CA TYR A 412 -3.45 -10.54 5.58
C TYR A 412 -3.21 -12.05 5.45
N GLU A 413 -3.17 -12.55 4.21
CA GLU A 413 -2.94 -13.97 3.96
C GLU A 413 -1.61 -14.41 4.59
N ASP A 414 -1.65 -15.50 5.36
CA ASP A 414 -0.52 -16.06 6.11
C ASP A 414 0.17 -15.08 7.08
N SER A 415 -0.57 -14.08 7.60
CA SER A 415 -0.07 -13.06 8.53
C SER A 415 -1.03 -12.85 9.70
N ASP A 416 -0.50 -12.48 10.86
CA ASP A 416 -1.25 -12.01 12.03
C ASP A 416 -1.52 -10.49 11.98
N GLU A 417 -1.15 -9.82 10.89
CA GLU A 417 -1.41 -8.40 10.69
C GLU A 417 -2.84 -8.17 10.17
N PRO A 418 -3.67 -7.37 10.87
CA PRO A 418 -5.00 -7.05 10.41
C PRO A 418 -4.94 -6.20 9.13
N VAL A 419 -5.78 -6.54 8.15
CA VAL A 419 -5.97 -5.69 6.97
C VAL A 419 -6.51 -4.34 7.42
N ALA A 420 -6.05 -3.25 6.78
CA ALA A 420 -6.56 -1.91 7.03
C ALA A 420 -8.10 -1.90 6.99
N PHE A 421 -8.72 -1.63 8.15
CA PHE A 421 -10.15 -1.78 8.32
C PHE A 421 -10.91 -0.59 7.71
N ARG A 422 -11.86 -0.88 6.82
CA ARG A 422 -12.85 0.08 6.29
C ARG A 422 -14.25 -0.54 6.40
N GLN A 423 -15.17 0.19 7.02
CA GLN A 423 -16.55 -0.26 7.21
C GLN A 423 -17.36 -0.14 5.92
N ARG A 424 -18.28 -1.10 5.68
CA ARG A 424 -19.28 -1.04 4.60
C ARG A 424 -20.15 0.22 4.74
N ARG A 425 -20.28 1.03 3.69
CA ARG A 425 -21.02 2.30 3.77
C ARG A 425 -22.51 2.17 4.05
N TYR A 426 -23.17 1.18 3.47
CA TYR A 426 -24.58 0.91 3.80
C TYR A 426 -24.76 0.52 5.27
N PHE A 427 -23.86 -0.30 5.80
CA PHE A 427 -23.87 -0.64 7.23
C PHE A 427 -23.61 0.59 8.10
N TYR A 428 -22.61 1.38 7.74
CA TYR A 428 -22.27 2.60 8.46
C TYR A 428 -23.42 3.61 8.45
N TYR A 429 -24.11 3.79 7.32
CA TYR A 429 -25.28 4.67 7.21
C TYR A 429 -26.38 4.34 8.23
N LEU A 430 -26.62 3.05 8.52
CA LEU A 430 -27.64 2.61 9.49
C LEU A 430 -27.11 2.43 10.92
N SER A 431 -25.84 2.72 11.18
CA SER A 431 -25.23 2.42 12.49
C SER A 431 -24.32 3.49 13.07
N GLY A 432 -23.53 4.16 12.23
CA GLY A 432 -22.38 4.97 12.64
C GLY A 432 -21.24 4.16 13.29
N LEU A 433 -21.35 2.83 13.34
CA LEU A 433 -20.43 1.96 14.07
C LEU A 433 -19.15 1.71 13.26
N PRO A 434 -17.96 2.09 13.79
CA PRO A 434 -16.69 1.83 13.14
C PRO A 434 -16.12 0.44 13.48
N ASN A 435 -16.83 -0.39 14.24
CA ASN A 435 -16.33 -1.67 14.72
C ASN A 435 -16.57 -2.81 13.71
N PRO A 436 -15.63 -3.77 13.56
CA PRO A 436 -15.84 -4.97 12.76
C PRO A 436 -16.87 -5.91 13.41
N ASP A 437 -17.27 -6.93 12.65
CA ASP A 437 -18.02 -8.10 13.16
C ASP A 437 -19.37 -7.77 13.82
N CYS A 438 -19.93 -6.61 13.50
CA CYS A 438 -21.24 -6.17 13.99
C CYS A 438 -22.34 -6.48 12.96
N ILE A 439 -23.58 -6.64 13.42
CA ILE A 439 -24.77 -6.80 12.58
C ILE A 439 -25.81 -5.77 13.01
N ILE A 440 -26.50 -5.15 12.05
CA ILE A 440 -27.69 -4.33 12.31
C ILE A 440 -28.94 -5.08 11.87
N THR A 441 -29.98 -5.01 12.70
CA THR A 441 -31.34 -5.38 12.29
C THR A 441 -32.31 -4.24 12.51
N PHE A 442 -33.21 -4.01 11.56
CA PHE A 442 -34.30 -3.06 11.73
C PHE A 442 -35.64 -3.76 11.49
N ASP A 443 -36.41 -3.94 12.56
CA ASP A 443 -37.76 -4.49 12.51
C ASP A 443 -38.73 -3.38 12.12
N LEU A 444 -39.32 -3.52 10.92
CA LEU A 444 -40.20 -2.52 10.34
C LEU A 444 -41.55 -2.45 11.05
N SER A 445 -42.06 -3.60 11.54
CA SER A 445 -43.39 -3.66 12.17
C SER A 445 -43.34 -3.05 13.57
N ARG A 446 -42.23 -3.28 14.28
CA ARG A 446 -42.00 -2.73 15.63
C ARG A 446 -41.35 -1.37 15.63
N ASP A 447 -40.89 -0.90 14.47
CA ASP A 447 -39.98 0.25 14.35
C ASP A 447 -38.88 0.14 15.40
N GLN A 448 -38.08 -0.94 15.34
CA GLN A 448 -37.03 -1.24 16.33
C GLN A 448 -35.69 -1.50 15.64
N LEU A 449 -34.71 -0.64 15.91
CA LEU A 449 -33.34 -0.71 15.39
C LEU A 449 -32.41 -1.30 16.44
N CYS A 450 -31.82 -2.45 16.13
CA CYS A 450 -30.95 -3.19 17.02
C CYS A 450 -29.52 -3.28 16.45
N ALA A 451 -28.53 -3.11 17.32
CA ALA A 451 -27.13 -3.42 17.03
C ALA A 451 -26.69 -4.69 17.76
N TRP A 452 -26.10 -5.61 17.01
CA TRP A 452 -25.56 -6.87 17.50
C TRP A 452 -24.04 -6.82 17.41
N ILE A 453 -23.36 -6.78 18.55
CA ILE A 453 -21.91 -6.55 18.64
C ILE A 453 -21.20 -7.83 19.12
N PRO A 454 -19.91 -8.01 18.80
CA PRO A 454 -19.12 -9.10 19.38
C PRO A 454 -19.15 -9.06 20.91
N PRO A 455 -19.13 -10.22 21.60
CA PRO A 455 -18.99 -10.26 23.05
C PRO A 455 -17.70 -9.56 23.48
N THR A 456 -17.68 -9.05 24.70
CA THR A 456 -16.51 -8.35 25.26
C THR A 456 -15.26 -9.21 25.13
N SER A 457 -14.18 -8.61 24.64
CA SER A 457 -12.88 -9.24 24.51
C SER A 457 -12.47 -9.94 25.80
N SER A 458 -11.94 -11.17 25.69
CA SER A 458 -11.31 -11.85 26.82
C SER A 458 -10.21 -10.97 27.43
N GLY A 459 -9.85 -11.20 28.70
CA GLY A 459 -8.77 -10.44 29.34
C GLY A 459 -7.48 -10.42 28.51
N PHE A 460 -7.18 -11.52 27.82
CA PHE A 460 -6.11 -11.60 26.84
C PHE A 460 -6.28 -10.59 25.69
N ARG A 461 -7.41 -10.59 24.97
CA ARG A 461 -7.64 -9.62 23.87
C ARG A 461 -7.63 -8.17 24.35
N VAL A 462 -8.10 -7.89 25.57
CA VAL A 462 -8.04 -6.54 26.15
C VAL A 462 -6.60 -6.08 26.38
N ILE A 463 -5.72 -6.98 26.84
CA ILE A 463 -4.30 -6.68 27.04
C ILE A 463 -3.60 -6.33 25.73
N TYR A 464 -3.92 -7.04 24.63
CA TYR A 464 -3.22 -6.88 23.35
C TYR A 464 -3.85 -5.82 22.44
N ASN A 465 -5.19 -5.76 22.37
CA ASN A 465 -5.91 -4.97 21.36
C ASN A 465 -6.74 -3.84 21.98
N GLY A 466 -6.76 -3.73 23.31
CA GLY A 466 -7.63 -2.82 24.05
C GLY A 466 -9.06 -3.33 24.22
N SER A 467 -9.84 -2.58 24.99
CA SER A 467 -11.25 -2.89 25.24
C SER A 467 -12.12 -2.54 24.04
N SER A 468 -13.00 -3.46 23.64
CA SER A 468 -14.12 -3.14 22.75
C SER A 468 -15.17 -2.30 23.50
N PRO A 469 -15.89 -1.39 22.82
CA PRO A 469 -16.94 -0.62 23.46
C PRO A 469 -18.00 -1.50 24.10
N SER A 470 -18.48 -1.13 25.29
CA SER A 470 -19.58 -1.83 25.95
C SER A 470 -20.93 -1.53 25.26
N ARG A 471 -21.96 -2.35 25.56
CA ARG A 471 -23.33 -2.12 25.06
C ARG A 471 -23.85 -0.75 25.50
N GLU A 472 -23.54 -0.36 26.73
CA GLU A 472 -23.93 0.91 27.33
C GLU A 472 -23.22 2.09 26.66
N GLU A 473 -21.92 1.95 26.35
CA GLU A 473 -21.16 2.97 25.62
C GLU A 473 -21.68 3.18 24.20
N ILE A 474 -22.02 2.10 23.49
CA ILE A 474 -22.63 2.17 22.16
C ILE A 474 -24.01 2.83 22.24
N LYS A 475 -24.86 2.41 23.19
CA LYS A 475 -26.19 2.98 23.38
C LYS A 475 -26.16 4.47 23.76
N ALA A 476 -25.10 4.92 24.45
CA ALA A 476 -24.92 6.32 24.80
C ALA A 476 -24.45 7.19 23.61
N LYS A 477 -23.80 6.59 22.60
CA LYS A 477 -23.18 7.32 21.47
C LYS A 477 -23.97 7.21 20.15
N TYR A 478 -24.82 6.21 20.01
CA TYR A 478 -25.54 5.91 18.78
C TYR A 478 -27.04 5.72 19.05
N ASP A 479 -27.86 6.16 18.10
CA ASP A 479 -29.32 6.17 18.21
C ASP A 479 -29.94 4.79 17.91
N PHE A 480 -29.66 3.82 18.79
CA PHE A 480 -30.21 2.46 18.76
C PHE A 480 -31.28 2.25 19.85
N ASP A 481 -32.33 1.50 19.53
CA ASP A 481 -33.33 1.11 20.53
C ASP A 481 -32.76 0.01 21.45
N HIS A 482 -32.06 -0.95 20.85
CA HIS A 482 -31.45 -2.08 21.54
C HIS A 482 -30.01 -2.32 21.06
N VAL A 483 -29.13 -2.68 21.99
CA VAL A 483 -27.75 -3.08 21.71
C VAL A 483 -27.48 -4.34 22.52
N ASP A 484 -27.11 -5.43 21.85
CA ASP A 484 -26.79 -6.68 22.52
C ASP A 484 -25.67 -7.45 21.83
N TYR A 485 -25.23 -8.55 22.45
CA TYR A 485 -24.19 -9.39 21.90
C TYR A 485 -24.72 -10.31 20.79
N ILE A 486 -23.86 -10.60 19.82
CA ILE A 486 -24.20 -11.40 18.64
C ILE A 486 -24.66 -12.84 18.97
N ASN A 487 -24.25 -13.38 20.11
CA ASN A 487 -24.72 -14.69 20.60
C ASN A 487 -26.19 -14.69 21.07
N ARG A 488 -26.82 -13.52 21.20
CA ARG A 488 -28.26 -13.35 21.50
C ARG A 488 -29.10 -13.08 20.24
N LEU A 489 -28.45 -12.94 19.08
CA LEU A 489 -29.13 -12.71 17.81
C LEU A 489 -30.06 -13.88 17.44
N ASP A 490 -29.64 -15.12 17.71
CA ASP A 490 -30.44 -16.31 17.40
C ASP A 490 -31.78 -16.30 18.13
N ASP A 491 -31.80 -15.97 19.43
CA ASP A 491 -33.03 -15.85 20.23
C ASP A 491 -34.00 -14.81 19.63
N TYR A 492 -33.45 -13.65 19.24
CA TYR A 492 -34.21 -12.57 18.62
C TYR A 492 -34.80 -12.98 17.26
N VAL A 493 -33.97 -13.63 16.43
CA VAL A 493 -34.37 -14.10 15.10
C VAL A 493 -35.45 -15.18 15.19
N GLN A 494 -35.33 -16.13 16.13
CA GLN A 494 -36.37 -17.15 16.33
C GLN A 494 -37.67 -16.53 16.80
N ASN A 495 -37.63 -15.53 17.70
CA ASN A 495 -38.82 -14.79 18.11
C ASN A 495 -39.46 -14.05 16.93
N PHE A 496 -38.67 -13.38 16.08
CA PHE A 496 -39.17 -12.74 14.85
C PHE A 496 -39.87 -13.75 13.93
N ILE A 497 -39.25 -14.90 13.66
CA ILE A 497 -39.84 -15.97 12.84
C ILE A 497 -41.14 -16.49 13.48
N HIS A 498 -41.17 -16.65 14.81
CA HIS A 498 -42.34 -17.16 15.52
C HIS A 498 -43.52 -16.19 15.55
N VAL A 499 -43.28 -14.89 15.69
CA VAL A 499 -44.34 -13.87 15.75
C VAL A 499 -44.87 -13.52 14.36
N GLU A 500 -43.99 -13.36 13.37
CA GLU A 500 -44.39 -12.87 12.04
C GLU A 500 -45.18 -13.91 11.25
N LYS A 501 -46.31 -13.51 10.65
CA LYS A 501 -47.16 -14.42 9.86
C LYS A 501 -46.41 -14.94 8.62
N THR A 502 -45.70 -14.04 7.94
CA THR A 502 -44.86 -14.33 6.78
C THR A 502 -43.50 -13.65 6.99
N PRO A 503 -42.53 -14.32 7.65
CA PRO A 503 -41.25 -13.72 7.98
C PRO A 503 -40.48 -13.41 6.69
N THR A 504 -40.36 -12.12 6.39
CA THR A 504 -39.60 -11.60 5.25
C THR A 504 -38.36 -10.87 5.76
N VAL A 505 -37.19 -11.23 5.22
CA VAL A 505 -35.90 -10.63 5.55
C VAL A 505 -35.37 -9.90 4.32
N PHE A 506 -35.12 -8.60 4.47
CA PHE A 506 -34.54 -7.75 3.45
C PHE A 506 -33.02 -7.75 3.56
N LEU A 507 -32.35 -8.15 2.48
CA LEU A 507 -30.90 -8.23 2.38
C LEU A 507 -30.40 -7.20 1.37
N LEU A 508 -29.22 -6.64 1.61
CA LEU A 508 -28.65 -5.65 0.69
C LEU A 508 -28.27 -6.27 -0.66
N HIS A 509 -27.75 -7.50 -0.64
CA HIS A 509 -27.26 -8.20 -1.83
C HIS A 509 -27.54 -9.69 -1.75
N LYS A 510 -27.73 -10.31 -2.93
CA LYS A 510 -28.01 -11.75 -3.07
C LYS A 510 -26.92 -12.64 -2.48
N TYR A 511 -25.65 -12.23 -2.56
CA TYR A 511 -24.54 -13.02 -2.00
C TYR A 511 -24.58 -13.13 -0.45
N ASN A 512 -25.40 -12.31 0.24
CA ASN A 512 -25.63 -12.43 1.67
C ASN A 512 -26.68 -13.50 2.02
N GLU A 513 -27.44 -14.01 1.05
CA GLU A 513 -28.48 -15.02 1.28
C GLU A 513 -27.97 -16.30 1.93
N PRO A 514 -26.82 -16.90 1.55
CA PRO A 514 -26.31 -18.10 2.22
C PRO A 514 -25.98 -17.85 3.71
N PHE A 515 -25.41 -16.69 4.03
CA PHE A 515 -25.10 -16.30 5.40
C PHE A 515 -26.39 -16.06 6.21
N ALA A 516 -27.34 -15.30 5.65
CA ALA A 516 -28.62 -15.05 6.29
C ALA A 516 -29.43 -16.35 6.47
N SER A 517 -29.44 -17.24 5.49
CA SER A 517 -30.17 -18.53 5.56
C SER A 517 -29.72 -19.42 6.72
N ARG A 518 -28.44 -19.31 7.12
CA ARG A 518 -27.92 -20.03 8.31
C ARG A 518 -28.47 -19.45 9.61
N ILE A 519 -28.56 -18.13 9.72
CA ILE A 519 -29.04 -17.41 10.91
C ILE A 519 -30.56 -17.51 11.04
N PHE A 520 -31.28 -17.33 9.93
CA PHE A 520 -32.74 -17.36 9.88
C PHE A 520 -33.32 -18.76 9.66
N ARG A 521 -32.58 -19.82 9.99
CA ARG A 521 -33.08 -21.19 9.89
C ARG A 521 -34.18 -21.41 10.93
N PRO A 522 -35.41 -21.78 10.54
CA PRO A 522 -36.46 -22.10 11.50
C PRO A 522 -36.08 -23.31 12.36
N LEU A 523 -36.58 -23.37 13.59
CA LEU A 523 -36.49 -24.58 14.43
C LEU A 523 -37.07 -25.81 13.70
N PRO A 524 -36.54 -27.03 13.94
CA PRO A 524 -36.96 -28.25 13.23
C PRO A 524 -38.47 -28.50 13.20
N ASP A 525 -39.17 -28.15 14.28
CA ASP A 525 -40.62 -28.36 14.42
C ASP A 525 -41.47 -27.23 13.80
N SER A 526 -40.84 -26.16 13.31
CA SER A 526 -41.53 -25.01 12.72
C SER A 526 -41.84 -25.25 11.25
N LYS A 527 -43.13 -25.12 10.88
CA LYS A 527 -43.59 -25.16 9.48
C LYS A 527 -43.41 -23.84 8.73
N LYS A 528 -42.92 -22.78 9.38
CA LYS A 528 -42.77 -21.46 8.77
C LYS A 528 -41.61 -21.43 7.78
N LYS A 529 -41.80 -20.77 6.65
CA LYS A 529 -40.75 -20.51 5.66
C LYS A 529 -40.35 -19.03 5.70
N VAL A 530 -39.06 -18.76 5.85
CA VAL A 530 -38.50 -17.41 5.76
C VAL A 530 -38.30 -17.05 4.29
N ARG A 531 -38.74 -15.84 3.91
CA ARG A 531 -38.54 -15.27 2.57
C ARG A 531 -37.38 -14.28 2.63
N PHE A 532 -36.49 -14.33 1.63
CA PHE A 532 -35.43 -13.35 1.46
C PHE A 532 -35.72 -12.47 0.26
N ASP A 533 -35.62 -11.15 0.43
CA ASP A 533 -35.65 -10.17 -0.66
C ASP A 533 -34.31 -9.44 -0.71
N SER A 534 -33.55 -9.69 -1.77
CA SER A 534 -32.24 -9.08 -1.99
C SER A 534 -32.23 -8.00 -3.06
N THR A 535 -33.41 -7.50 -3.46
CA THR A 535 -33.59 -6.64 -4.63
C THR A 535 -34.02 -5.22 -4.28
N ARG A 536 -34.86 -5.08 -3.24
CA ARG A 536 -35.47 -3.78 -2.91
C ARG A 536 -34.64 -2.94 -1.95
N LEU A 537 -33.91 -3.57 -1.04
CA LEU A 537 -33.21 -2.84 0.03
C LEU A 537 -32.13 -1.90 -0.52
N ILE A 538 -31.33 -2.35 -1.49
CA ILE A 538 -30.31 -1.51 -2.11
C ILE A 538 -30.91 -0.25 -2.74
N LEU A 539 -31.99 -0.38 -3.51
CA LEU A 539 -32.67 0.75 -4.14
C LEU A 539 -33.24 1.74 -3.11
N ALA A 540 -33.77 1.21 -2.01
CA ALA A 540 -34.31 2.03 -0.92
C ALA A 540 -33.20 2.77 -0.16
N MET A 541 -32.05 2.12 0.08
CA MET A 541 -30.91 2.74 0.74
C MET A 541 -30.21 3.76 -0.14
N ASP A 542 -30.11 3.50 -1.45
CA ASP A 542 -29.56 4.46 -2.42
C ASP A 542 -30.38 5.75 -2.41
N ALA A 543 -31.71 5.64 -2.54
CA ALA A 543 -32.60 6.79 -2.51
C ALA A 543 -32.52 7.58 -1.19
N ALA A 544 -32.35 6.89 -0.05
CA ALA A 544 -32.21 7.53 1.24
C ALA A 544 -30.87 8.26 1.41
N ARG A 545 -29.77 7.73 0.86
CA ARG A 545 -28.42 8.31 0.96
C ARG A 545 -28.20 9.52 0.03
N VAL A 546 -28.96 9.63 -1.06
CA VAL A 546 -28.89 10.78 -1.98
C VAL A 546 -29.20 12.09 -1.26
N ILE A 547 -30.19 12.10 -0.36
CA ILE A 547 -30.62 13.28 0.40
C ILE A 547 -29.95 13.27 1.78
N LYS A 548 -29.01 14.18 2.00
CA LYS A 548 -28.17 14.20 3.19
C LYS A 548 -28.94 14.76 4.38
N SER A 549 -28.83 14.11 5.54
CA SER A 549 -29.32 14.72 6.78
C SER A 549 -28.39 15.84 7.27
N SER A 550 -28.88 16.69 8.18
CA SER A 550 -28.06 17.76 8.77
C SER A 550 -26.79 17.24 9.46
N TYR A 551 -26.82 16.02 10.02
CA TYR A 551 -25.63 15.36 10.57
C TYR A 551 -24.61 15.04 9.48
N GLU A 552 -25.07 14.51 8.34
CA GLU A 552 -24.21 14.12 7.23
C GLU A 552 -23.54 15.33 6.59
N ILE A 553 -24.32 16.40 6.35
CA ILE A 553 -23.78 17.68 5.87
C ILE A 553 -22.71 18.21 6.84
N LYS A 554 -22.92 18.12 8.16
CA LYS A 554 -21.92 18.51 9.16
C LYS A 554 -20.63 17.65 9.07
N MET A 555 -20.74 16.36 8.78
CA MET A 555 -19.57 15.49 8.60
C MET A 555 -18.84 15.78 7.29
N ILE A 556 -19.55 16.02 6.19
CA ILE A 556 -18.97 16.42 4.91
C ILE A 556 -18.24 17.76 5.06
N ARG A 557 -18.89 18.79 5.63
CA ARG A 557 -18.24 20.08 5.94
C ARG A 557 -16.97 19.91 6.78
N LYS A 558 -16.96 18.95 7.70
CA LYS A 558 -15.77 18.63 8.51
C LYS A 558 -14.65 18.02 7.66
N ALA A 559 -14.96 17.12 6.73
CA ALA A 559 -14.00 16.60 5.76
C ALA A 559 -13.45 17.73 4.87
N CYS A 560 -14.33 18.53 4.25
CA CYS A 560 -13.94 19.66 3.39
C CYS A 560 -13.04 20.68 4.14
N SER A 561 -13.35 20.99 5.41
CA SER A 561 -12.51 21.89 6.23
C SER A 561 -11.10 21.35 6.50
N ILE A 562 -10.94 20.03 6.64
CA ILE A 562 -9.62 19.41 6.81
C ILE A 562 -8.87 19.38 5.47
N THR A 563 -9.58 19.00 4.39
CA THR A 563 -9.10 19.04 3.01
C THR A 563 -8.62 20.43 2.61
N ALA A 564 -9.33 21.49 3.04
CA ALA A 564 -8.92 22.88 2.82
C ALA A 564 -7.56 23.20 3.42
N LYS A 565 -7.32 22.78 4.67
CA LYS A 565 -6.03 22.96 5.33
C LYS A 565 -4.93 22.20 4.61
N ALA A 566 -5.22 21.00 4.11
CA ALA A 566 -4.26 20.18 3.39
C ALA A 566 -3.87 20.81 2.04
N HIS A 567 -4.85 21.25 1.23
CA HIS A 567 -4.60 22.01 -0.01
C HIS A 567 -3.80 23.30 0.26
N ILE A 568 -4.20 24.10 1.25
CA ILE A 568 -3.48 25.33 1.62
C ILE A 568 -2.04 25.03 2.03
N ASN A 569 -1.79 23.96 2.80
CA ASN A 569 -0.44 23.57 3.19
C ASN A 569 0.39 23.16 1.97
N VAL A 570 -0.16 22.38 1.03
CA VAL A 570 0.56 22.08 -0.22
C VAL A 570 0.95 23.36 -0.95
N LEU A 571 0.01 24.30 -1.13
CA LEU A 571 0.27 25.57 -1.80
C LEU A 571 1.39 26.37 -1.12
N LYS A 572 1.40 26.42 0.22
CA LYS A 572 2.45 27.11 1.00
C LYS A 572 3.84 26.53 0.76
N TYR A 573 3.94 25.21 0.63
CA TYR A 573 5.24 24.52 0.49
C TYR A 573 5.64 24.27 -0.98
N LEU A 574 4.75 24.48 -1.94
CA LEU A 574 4.88 24.08 -3.34
C LEU A 574 6.26 24.33 -3.96
N LYS A 575 6.80 25.55 -3.79
CA LYS A 575 8.09 25.96 -4.40
C LYS A 575 9.31 25.23 -3.83
N THR A 576 9.15 24.50 -2.72
CA THR A 576 10.21 23.70 -2.09
C THR A 576 10.18 22.25 -2.55
N LEU A 577 9.06 21.82 -3.12
CA LEU A 577 8.81 20.44 -3.50
C LEU A 577 9.52 20.13 -4.81
N LYS A 578 10.04 18.91 -4.92
CA LYS A 578 10.78 18.45 -6.09
C LYS A 578 10.11 17.26 -6.76
N ASN A 579 9.11 16.66 -6.12
CA ASN A 579 8.46 15.46 -6.60
C ASN A 579 6.98 15.44 -6.22
N GLU A 580 6.16 14.84 -7.07
CA GLU A 580 4.73 14.64 -6.82
C GLU A 580 4.45 13.92 -5.49
N SER A 581 5.30 12.97 -5.08
CA SER A 581 5.16 12.27 -3.78
C SER A 581 5.30 13.17 -2.56
N GLU A 582 6.01 14.30 -2.68
CA GLU A 582 6.14 15.26 -1.57
C GLU A 582 4.84 16.08 -1.40
N ILE A 583 4.11 16.32 -2.50
CA ILE A 583 2.77 16.92 -2.47
C ILE A 583 1.80 15.97 -1.76
N GLU A 584 1.77 14.70 -2.18
CA GLU A 584 0.97 13.66 -1.54
C GLU A 584 1.26 13.56 -0.04
N ALA A 585 2.55 13.54 0.34
CA ALA A 585 2.97 13.42 1.73
C ALA A 585 2.48 14.60 2.60
N ILE A 586 2.59 15.85 2.11
CA ILE A 586 2.14 17.04 2.85
C ILE A 586 0.62 17.02 3.05
N PHE A 587 -0.11 16.65 2.00
CA PHE A 587 -1.56 16.54 2.06
C PHE A 587 -1.96 15.50 3.11
N MET A 588 -1.44 14.27 3.02
CA MET A 588 -1.71 13.19 3.97
C MET A 588 -1.33 13.55 5.40
N ALA A 589 -0.13 14.13 5.61
CA ALA A 589 0.35 14.53 6.93
C ALA A 589 -0.61 15.54 7.58
N THR A 590 -1.08 16.53 6.80
CA THR A 590 -2.05 17.52 7.28
C THR A 590 -3.37 16.87 7.68
N CYS A 591 -3.92 15.98 6.84
CA CYS A 591 -5.15 15.25 7.15
C CYS A 591 -5.02 14.42 8.42
N VAL A 592 -3.94 13.65 8.55
CA VAL A 592 -3.66 12.79 9.71
C VAL A 592 -3.50 13.62 10.99
N ALA A 593 -2.80 14.76 10.92
CA ALA A 593 -2.63 15.67 12.05
C ALA A 593 -3.98 16.24 12.54
N HIS A 594 -4.95 16.39 11.64
CA HIS A 594 -6.33 16.78 11.95
C HIS A 594 -7.27 15.59 12.21
N GLN A 595 -6.72 14.40 12.43
CA GLN A 595 -7.40 13.14 12.75
C GLN A 595 -8.21 12.51 11.60
N ALA A 596 -8.17 13.08 10.39
CA ALA A 596 -8.66 12.44 9.17
C ALA A 596 -7.59 11.45 8.67
N LYS A 597 -7.52 10.28 9.31
CA LYS A 597 -6.47 9.29 9.05
C LYS A 597 -6.56 8.64 7.68
N GLN A 598 -7.74 8.66 7.07
CA GLN A 598 -8.00 8.07 5.76
C GLN A 598 -8.27 9.17 4.74
N GLN A 599 -7.81 8.95 3.52
CA GLN A 599 -8.24 9.74 2.37
C GLN A 599 -9.52 9.12 1.80
N ALA A 600 -10.37 9.92 1.18
CA ALA A 600 -11.60 9.43 0.58
C ALA A 600 -11.29 8.51 -0.63
N TYR A 601 -10.26 8.89 -1.39
CA TYR A 601 -9.68 8.19 -2.54
C TYR A 601 -8.15 8.40 -2.55
N GLY A 602 -7.44 7.71 -3.46
CA GLY A 602 -6.00 7.91 -3.63
C GLY A 602 -5.71 9.31 -4.16
N ILE A 603 -4.75 10.02 -3.56
CA ILE A 603 -4.38 11.38 -3.98
C ILE A 603 -3.84 11.33 -5.41
N ILE A 604 -4.26 12.29 -6.22
CA ILE A 604 -3.81 12.46 -7.61
C ILE A 604 -3.00 13.76 -7.65
N ALA A 605 -1.68 13.65 -7.73
CA ALA A 605 -0.76 14.79 -7.82
C ALA A 605 -0.08 14.80 -9.20
N GLY A 606 -0.85 15.03 -10.27
CA GLY A 606 -0.36 14.95 -11.64
C GLY A 606 0.36 16.24 -12.07
N SER A 607 1.67 16.18 -12.33
CA SER A 607 2.45 17.33 -12.82
C SER A 607 2.70 17.32 -14.33
N GLY A 608 2.55 18.49 -14.97
CA GLY A 608 2.67 18.66 -16.42
C GLY A 608 1.85 17.60 -17.18
N PRO A 609 2.44 16.83 -18.12
CA PRO A 609 1.71 15.78 -18.86
C PRO A 609 0.92 14.78 -18.00
N ASN A 610 1.32 14.51 -16.75
CA ASN A 610 0.61 13.58 -15.87
C ASN A 610 -0.77 14.13 -15.45
N ALA A 611 -0.94 15.46 -15.45
CA ALA A 611 -2.24 16.10 -15.23
C ALA A 611 -3.29 15.72 -16.29
N SER A 612 -2.87 15.16 -17.43
CA SER A 612 -3.75 14.63 -18.48
C SER A 612 -4.29 13.21 -18.20
N THR A 613 -3.85 12.57 -17.11
CA THR A 613 -4.30 11.25 -16.69
C THR A 613 -5.27 11.39 -15.53
N LEU A 614 -6.56 11.13 -15.78
CA LEU A 614 -7.66 11.49 -14.86
C LEU A 614 -7.49 10.91 -13.45
N HIS A 615 -7.17 9.61 -13.34
CA HIS A 615 -6.92 8.91 -12.07
C HIS A 615 -5.44 8.53 -11.93
N TYR A 616 -4.55 9.50 -12.10
CA TYR A 616 -3.11 9.29 -11.94
C TYR A 616 -2.76 8.97 -10.48
N SER A 617 -2.16 7.79 -10.23
CA SER A 617 -1.87 7.31 -8.86
C SER A 617 -0.39 7.08 -8.56
N GLU A 618 0.49 7.28 -9.54
CA GLU A 618 1.91 6.93 -9.39
C GLU A 618 2.65 7.93 -8.50
N ASN A 619 2.27 9.22 -8.57
CA ASN A 619 2.78 10.34 -7.77
C ASN A 619 4.28 10.28 -7.50
N ASN A 620 5.08 9.97 -8.51
CA ASN A 620 6.50 9.67 -8.30
C ASN A 620 7.44 10.39 -9.27
N GLU A 621 6.92 11.28 -10.12
CA GLU A 621 7.72 12.04 -11.07
C GLU A 621 8.26 13.35 -10.49
N SER A 622 9.36 13.83 -11.09
CA SER A 622 9.99 15.09 -10.73
C SER A 622 9.13 16.27 -11.18
N LEU A 623 9.04 17.30 -10.35
CA LEU A 623 8.42 18.59 -10.69
C LEU A 623 9.33 19.46 -11.55
N GLU A 624 10.61 19.11 -11.69
CA GLU A 624 11.59 19.87 -12.48
C GLU A 624 11.19 19.94 -13.96
N GLY A 625 11.13 21.16 -14.49
CA GLY A 625 10.74 21.42 -15.89
C GLY A 625 9.25 21.27 -16.17
N ARG A 626 8.41 20.98 -15.16
CA ARG A 626 6.96 20.89 -15.30
C ARG A 626 6.33 22.27 -15.08
N GLN A 627 5.23 22.56 -15.81
CA GLN A 627 4.58 23.87 -15.77
C GLN A 627 3.62 24.01 -14.57
N LEU A 628 2.83 22.97 -14.31
CA LEU A 628 1.77 22.98 -13.30
C LEU A 628 1.62 21.62 -12.61
N VAL A 629 0.82 21.61 -11.55
CA VAL A 629 0.28 20.42 -10.92
C VAL A 629 -1.24 20.53 -10.91
N CYS A 630 -1.93 19.47 -11.32
CA CYS A 630 -3.33 19.22 -11.01
C CYS A 630 -3.36 18.31 -9.77
N LEU A 631 -3.74 18.89 -8.62
CA LEU A 631 -3.88 18.18 -7.36
C LEU A 631 -5.36 17.91 -7.11
N ASP A 632 -5.73 16.66 -7.23
CA ASP A 632 -7.05 16.14 -6.88
C ASP A 632 -6.91 15.29 -5.62
N ALA A 633 -7.41 15.82 -4.51
CA ALA A 633 -7.23 15.24 -3.19
C ALA A 633 -8.31 15.66 -2.20
N GLY A 634 -8.87 14.66 -1.51
CA GLY A 634 -9.88 14.85 -0.48
C GLY A 634 -9.76 13.83 0.65
N CYS A 635 -9.91 14.31 1.89
CA CYS A 635 -9.89 13.43 3.07
C CYS A 635 -11.26 12.82 3.36
N GLU A 636 -11.27 11.79 4.22
CA GLU A 636 -12.49 11.22 4.77
C GLU A 636 -12.58 11.49 6.27
N TRP A 637 -13.74 11.97 6.71
CA TRP A 637 -14.07 12.14 8.12
C TRP A 637 -15.25 11.25 8.52
N ASN A 638 -15.00 10.26 9.39
CA ASN A 638 -16.03 9.31 9.84
C ASN A 638 -16.83 8.69 8.67
N CYS A 639 -16.13 8.18 7.65
CA CYS A 639 -16.73 7.64 6.42
C CYS A 639 -17.36 8.67 5.47
N TYR A 640 -17.41 9.97 5.79
CA TYR A 640 -17.89 11.00 4.88
C TYR A 640 -16.73 11.62 4.10
N ALA A 641 -16.86 11.62 2.77
CA ALA A 641 -15.85 12.10 1.83
C ALA A 641 -15.95 13.62 1.61
N SER A 642 -14.83 14.20 1.20
CA SER A 642 -14.74 15.45 0.45
C SER A 642 -13.98 15.18 -0.84
N ASP A 643 -14.22 15.96 -1.89
CA ASP A 643 -13.59 15.77 -3.19
C ASP A 643 -13.20 17.11 -3.81
N VAL A 644 -11.90 17.36 -3.99
CA VAL A 644 -11.42 18.69 -4.36
C VAL A 644 -10.20 18.61 -5.23
N THR A 645 -10.35 19.15 -6.43
CA THR A 645 -9.28 19.42 -7.36
C THR A 645 -8.89 20.91 -7.41
N ARG A 646 -7.58 21.17 -7.33
CA ARG A 646 -6.96 22.47 -7.61
C ARG A 646 -5.80 22.28 -8.58
N THR A 647 -5.76 23.11 -9.62
CA THR A 647 -4.63 23.19 -10.53
C THR A 647 -3.85 24.49 -10.30
N PHE A 648 -2.53 24.40 -10.16
CA PHE A 648 -1.68 25.55 -9.85
C PHE A 648 -0.29 25.45 -10.48
N PRO A 649 0.36 26.59 -10.81
CA PRO A 649 1.66 26.59 -11.45
C PRO A 649 2.78 26.35 -10.43
N ILE A 650 3.72 25.47 -10.75
CA ILE A 650 4.81 25.08 -9.83
C ILE A 650 5.72 26.27 -9.50
N SER A 651 5.96 27.15 -10.48
CA SER A 651 6.74 28.38 -10.32
C SER A 651 6.05 29.46 -9.47
N GLY A 652 4.73 29.36 -9.31
CA GLY A 652 3.85 30.42 -8.80
C GLY A 652 3.33 31.38 -9.87
N GLU A 653 3.62 31.14 -11.15
CA GLU A 653 3.09 31.89 -12.30
C GLU A 653 2.74 30.95 -13.46
N PHE A 654 1.56 31.12 -14.05
CA PHE A 654 1.14 30.29 -15.18
C PHE A 654 1.92 30.64 -16.45
N SER A 655 2.25 29.63 -17.26
CA SER A 655 2.60 29.85 -18.67
C SER A 655 1.39 30.39 -19.44
N THR A 656 1.61 30.98 -20.61
CA THR A 656 0.53 31.50 -21.46
C THR A 656 -0.51 30.41 -21.75
N GLU A 657 -0.07 29.24 -22.22
CA GLU A 657 -0.94 28.12 -22.57
C GLU A 657 -1.67 27.57 -21.33
N ALA A 658 -0.98 27.42 -20.20
CA ALA A 658 -1.61 26.95 -18.97
C ALA A 658 -2.65 27.96 -18.45
N LYS A 659 -2.38 29.27 -18.55
CA LYS A 659 -3.31 30.32 -18.12
C LYS A 659 -4.58 30.34 -18.98
N GLN A 660 -4.43 30.22 -20.30
CA GLN A 660 -5.55 30.15 -21.23
C GLN A 660 -6.51 29.01 -20.89
N ILE A 661 -5.96 27.81 -20.62
CA ILE A 661 -6.77 26.64 -20.25
C ILE A 661 -7.34 26.78 -18.84
N TYR A 662 -6.56 27.34 -17.91
CA TYR A 662 -7.04 27.59 -16.55
C TYR A 662 -8.24 28.53 -16.52
N ASP A 663 -8.17 29.65 -17.25
CA ASP A 663 -9.26 30.63 -17.30
C ASP A 663 -10.51 30.05 -17.94
N LEU A 664 -10.35 29.25 -19.00
CA LEU A 664 -11.46 28.55 -19.63
C LEU A 664 -12.14 27.58 -18.66
N VAL A 665 -11.37 26.75 -17.95
CA VAL A 665 -11.93 25.81 -16.95
C VAL A 665 -12.55 26.55 -15.76
N ALA A 666 -11.97 27.66 -15.32
CA ALA A 666 -12.55 28.49 -14.26
C ALA A 666 -13.92 29.05 -14.68
N LYS A 667 -14.03 29.60 -15.91
CA LYS A 667 -15.30 30.05 -16.49
C LYS A 667 -16.32 28.91 -16.58
N MET A 668 -15.89 27.73 -17.05
CA MET A 668 -16.76 26.54 -17.10
C MET A 668 -17.32 26.22 -15.71
N GLN A 669 -16.48 26.22 -14.68
CA GLN A 669 -16.88 25.87 -13.33
C GLN A 669 -17.85 26.88 -12.74
N GLU A 670 -17.54 28.18 -12.84
CA GLU A 670 -18.37 29.25 -12.29
C GLU A 670 -19.78 29.24 -12.89
N GLU A 671 -19.89 29.21 -14.23
CA GLU A 671 -21.19 29.17 -14.90
C GLU A 671 -21.97 27.89 -14.58
N CYS A 672 -21.30 26.74 -14.45
CA CYS A 672 -21.96 25.49 -14.10
C CYS A 672 -22.48 25.50 -12.66
N ILE A 673 -21.70 26.03 -11.71
CA ILE A 673 -22.10 26.16 -10.31
C ILE A 673 -23.32 27.08 -10.19
N GLU A 674 -23.37 28.20 -10.91
CA GLU A 674 -24.51 29.14 -10.89
C GLU A 674 -25.84 28.50 -11.34
N MET A 675 -25.78 27.45 -12.16
CA MET A 675 -26.96 26.70 -12.59
C MET A 675 -27.49 25.71 -11.55
N VAL A 676 -26.73 25.42 -10.49
CA VAL A 676 -27.10 24.45 -9.45
C VAL A 676 -28.20 25.04 -8.57
N LYS A 677 -29.38 24.41 -8.60
CA LYS A 677 -30.52 24.74 -7.74
C LYS A 677 -31.53 23.60 -7.71
N PRO A 678 -32.51 23.60 -6.80
CA PRO A 678 -33.60 22.63 -6.83
C PRO A 678 -34.30 22.58 -8.18
N ASN A 679 -34.62 21.36 -8.61
CA ASN A 679 -35.23 21.01 -9.90
C ASN A 679 -34.36 21.29 -11.14
N ALA A 680 -33.11 21.71 -10.98
CA ALA A 680 -32.18 21.79 -12.11
C ALA A 680 -31.86 20.39 -12.64
N ASP A 681 -31.72 20.29 -13.96
CA ASP A 681 -31.32 19.06 -14.64
C ASP A 681 -29.80 19.04 -14.79
N TYR A 682 -29.11 18.19 -14.03
CA TYR A 682 -27.65 18.16 -13.99
C TYR A 682 -27.04 17.85 -15.37
N ARG A 683 -27.78 17.13 -16.23
CA ARG A 683 -27.36 16.85 -17.62
C ARG A 683 -27.27 18.12 -18.46
N LYS A 684 -28.14 19.10 -18.19
CA LYS A 684 -28.09 20.40 -18.86
C LYS A 684 -26.92 21.24 -18.37
N ILE A 685 -26.55 21.12 -17.09
CA ILE A 685 -25.36 21.76 -16.54
C ILE A 685 -24.10 21.15 -17.17
N ASN A 686 -24.04 19.82 -17.27
CA ASN A 686 -22.96 19.14 -18.00
C ASN A 686 -22.90 19.60 -19.47
N ALA A 687 -24.04 19.66 -20.17
CA ALA A 687 -24.09 20.14 -21.54
C ALA A 687 -23.56 21.58 -21.66
N ARG A 688 -23.87 22.44 -20.68
CA ARG A 688 -23.34 23.81 -20.62
C ARG A 688 -21.81 23.84 -20.51
N ALA A 689 -21.19 22.94 -19.72
CA ALA A 689 -19.74 22.82 -19.67
C ALA A 689 -19.14 22.52 -21.05
N HIS A 690 -19.75 21.62 -21.83
CA HIS A 690 -19.32 21.34 -23.19
C HIS A 690 -19.54 22.50 -24.17
N ASP A 691 -20.62 23.28 -24.00
CA ASP A 691 -20.86 24.48 -24.80
C ASP A 691 -19.71 25.50 -24.59
N ILE A 692 -19.40 25.80 -23.33
CA ILE A 692 -18.31 26.73 -22.96
C ILE A 692 -16.95 26.19 -23.43
N ALA A 693 -16.68 24.89 -23.26
CA ALA A 693 -15.45 24.27 -23.76
C ALA A 693 -15.34 24.37 -25.27
N THR A 694 -16.42 24.13 -26.02
CA THR A 694 -16.43 24.26 -27.48
C THR A 694 -16.13 25.70 -27.91
N GLU A 695 -16.82 26.69 -27.36
CA GLU A 695 -16.57 28.11 -27.65
C GLU A 695 -15.12 28.51 -27.34
N GLY A 696 -14.64 28.23 -26.13
CA GLY A 696 -13.30 28.61 -25.71
C GLY A 696 -12.18 27.91 -26.47
N LEU A 697 -12.33 26.62 -26.79
CA LEU A 697 -11.35 25.90 -27.61
C LEU A 697 -11.35 26.40 -29.07
N MET A 698 -12.47 26.91 -29.58
CA MET A 698 -12.52 27.59 -30.88
C MET A 698 -11.81 28.95 -30.84
N GLU A 699 -12.02 29.75 -29.79
CA GLU A 699 -11.31 31.03 -29.59
C GLU A 699 -9.79 30.84 -29.50
N LEU A 700 -9.33 29.75 -28.89
CA LEU A 700 -7.92 29.38 -28.81
C LEU A 700 -7.37 28.74 -30.10
N GLY A 701 -8.23 28.48 -31.09
CA GLY A 701 -7.89 27.83 -32.36
C GLY A 701 -7.59 26.32 -32.27
N LEU A 702 -7.83 25.70 -31.11
CA LEU A 702 -7.66 24.26 -30.86
C LEU A 702 -8.78 23.44 -31.52
N LEU A 703 -10.00 23.98 -31.55
CA LEU A 703 -11.08 23.51 -32.39
C LEU A 703 -11.27 24.48 -33.57
N HIS A 704 -11.35 23.98 -34.81
CA HIS A 704 -11.40 24.81 -36.01
C HIS A 704 -12.14 24.11 -37.16
N ASN A 705 -12.12 24.69 -38.36
CA ASN A 705 -12.68 24.11 -39.61
C ASN A 705 -14.18 23.75 -39.54
N GLY A 706 -14.97 24.51 -38.78
CA GLY A 706 -16.42 24.38 -38.72
C GLY A 706 -17.06 25.53 -37.97
N SER A 707 -18.36 25.70 -38.15
CA SER A 707 -19.19 26.55 -37.28
C SER A 707 -19.35 25.92 -35.89
N TYR A 708 -19.73 26.74 -34.92
CA TYR A 708 -20.04 26.28 -33.56
C TYR A 708 -21.01 25.09 -33.56
N GLU A 709 -22.11 25.19 -34.32
CA GLU A 709 -23.13 24.15 -34.38
C GLU A 709 -22.61 22.82 -34.95
N GLU A 710 -21.75 22.87 -35.96
CA GLU A 710 -21.15 21.67 -36.55
C GLU A 710 -20.20 20.97 -35.57
N ILE A 711 -19.33 21.74 -34.91
CA ILE A 711 -18.35 21.23 -33.93
C ILE A 711 -19.07 20.67 -32.70
N ARG A 712 -20.09 21.39 -32.22
CA ARG A 712 -20.89 20.99 -31.06
C ARG A 712 -21.71 19.72 -31.34
N SER A 713 -22.32 19.63 -32.52
CA SER A 713 -23.04 18.43 -32.98
C SER A 713 -22.11 17.23 -33.18
N ALA A 714 -20.85 17.47 -33.54
CA ALA A 714 -19.82 16.43 -33.61
C ALA A 714 -19.36 15.92 -32.23
N SER A 715 -19.72 16.61 -31.14
CA SER A 715 -19.23 16.34 -29.78
C SER A 715 -17.70 16.43 -29.67
N ALA A 716 -17.08 17.33 -30.44
CA ALA A 716 -15.63 17.45 -30.52
C ALA A 716 -14.97 17.81 -29.17
N SER A 717 -15.68 18.50 -28.28
CA SER A 717 -15.16 18.85 -26.94
C SER A 717 -14.88 17.63 -26.06
N VAL A 718 -15.48 16.46 -26.32
CA VAL A 718 -15.18 15.21 -25.60
C VAL A 718 -13.73 14.76 -25.76
N ALA A 719 -13.05 15.21 -26.83
CA ALA A 719 -11.63 14.97 -27.01
C ALA A 719 -10.76 15.61 -25.92
N PHE A 720 -11.26 16.69 -25.30
CA PHE A 720 -10.56 17.50 -24.31
C PHE A 720 -11.22 17.47 -22.93
N LEU A 721 -12.54 17.27 -22.83
CA LEU A 721 -13.30 17.00 -21.61
C LEU A 721 -13.89 15.58 -21.70
N PRO A 722 -13.13 14.55 -21.30
CA PRO A 722 -13.48 13.15 -21.51
C PRO A 722 -14.36 12.52 -20.41
N HIS A 723 -14.62 13.22 -19.31
CA HIS A 723 -15.40 12.72 -18.17
C HIS A 723 -16.62 13.61 -17.90
N GLY A 724 -17.59 13.10 -17.13
CA GLY A 724 -18.73 13.89 -16.68
C GLY A 724 -18.36 15.08 -15.80
N LEU A 725 -19.24 16.08 -15.73
CA LEU A 725 -19.06 17.33 -14.97
C LEU A 725 -18.94 17.11 -13.45
N GLY A 726 -19.46 16.00 -12.93
CA GLY A 726 -19.35 15.64 -11.52
C GLY A 726 -20.34 14.54 -11.12
N HIS A 727 -20.40 14.26 -9.83
CA HIS A 727 -21.15 13.13 -9.28
C HIS A 727 -21.72 13.45 -7.89
N TYR A 728 -22.58 12.57 -7.35
CA TYR A 728 -22.96 12.67 -5.94
C TYR A 728 -21.75 12.42 -5.02
N LEU A 729 -21.74 13.12 -3.89
CA LEU A 729 -20.75 12.96 -2.82
C LEU A 729 -21.45 12.66 -1.49
N GLY A 730 -20.86 11.80 -0.66
CA GLY A 730 -21.41 11.49 0.66
C GLY A 730 -20.54 10.50 1.44
N LEU A 731 -21.07 9.29 1.68
CA LEU A 731 -20.32 8.22 2.35
C LEU A 731 -19.26 7.56 1.44
N GLU A 732 -19.33 7.80 0.15
CA GLU A 732 -18.26 7.54 -0.81
C GLU A 732 -17.99 8.83 -1.58
N THR A 733 -16.79 8.93 -2.17
CA THR A 733 -16.43 9.96 -3.15
C THR A 733 -17.42 9.97 -4.30
N HIS A 734 -17.53 8.83 -4.99
CA HIS A 734 -18.60 8.55 -5.95
C HIS A 734 -19.78 7.91 -5.19
N ASP A 735 -20.66 8.74 -4.63
CA ASP A 735 -21.79 8.30 -3.84
C ASP A 735 -22.93 7.72 -4.69
N VAL A 736 -23.84 7.01 -4.02
CA VAL A 736 -24.95 6.31 -4.68
C VAL A 736 -25.99 7.27 -5.24
N GLY A 737 -26.61 6.90 -6.37
CA GLY A 737 -27.68 7.66 -7.02
C GLY A 737 -28.93 6.82 -7.33
N ALA A 738 -30.01 7.47 -7.77
CA ALA A 738 -31.23 6.81 -8.22
C ALA A 738 -30.96 6.01 -9.52
N GLY A 739 -30.50 4.77 -9.38
CA GLY A 739 -29.96 3.95 -10.47
C GLY A 739 -28.79 3.05 -10.05
N GLY A 740 -28.25 3.25 -8.84
CA GLY A 740 -27.09 2.55 -8.27
C GLY A 740 -25.77 3.32 -8.49
N ASN A 741 -24.65 2.77 -7.99
CA ASN A 741 -23.30 3.25 -8.33
C ASN A 741 -23.02 2.98 -9.81
N LEU A 742 -23.39 3.91 -10.68
CA LEU A 742 -23.31 3.75 -12.14
C LEU A 742 -21.88 3.60 -12.65
N LEU A 743 -20.88 4.12 -11.93
CA LEU A 743 -19.45 3.87 -12.22
C LEU A 743 -18.99 2.43 -11.92
N SER A 744 -19.73 1.69 -11.09
CA SER A 744 -19.44 0.28 -10.74
C SER A 744 -20.24 -0.73 -11.55
N LYS A 745 -21.29 -0.29 -12.25
CA LYS A 745 -22.10 -1.18 -13.10
C LYS A 745 -21.39 -1.39 -14.44
N ASN A 746 -20.57 -2.44 -14.50
CA ASN A 746 -20.14 -3.10 -15.73
C ASN A 746 -19.34 -2.26 -16.75
N PHE A 747 -18.45 -1.37 -16.31
CA PHE A 747 -17.25 -1.09 -17.13
C PHE A 747 -16.29 -2.28 -16.97
N SER A 748 -16.64 -3.43 -17.55
CA SER A 748 -15.66 -4.50 -17.68
C SER A 748 -14.60 -4.00 -18.66
N SER A 749 -13.36 -3.88 -18.21
CA SER A 749 -12.21 -3.56 -19.05
C SER A 749 -12.09 -4.47 -20.29
N ALA A 750 -12.74 -5.64 -20.26
CA ALA A 750 -12.88 -6.58 -21.37
C ALA A 750 -13.77 -6.10 -22.55
N GLN A 751 -14.51 -4.99 -22.41
CA GLN A 751 -15.41 -4.48 -23.46
C GLN A 751 -14.99 -3.12 -24.05
N MET A 752 -13.92 -2.49 -23.58
CA MET A 752 -13.45 -1.21 -24.11
C MET A 752 -12.53 -1.42 -25.32
N THR A 753 -12.94 -0.95 -26.49
CA THR A 753 -12.15 -0.93 -27.72
C THR A 753 -12.03 0.50 -28.24
N GLU A 754 -10.98 0.81 -29.00
CA GLU A 754 -10.82 2.15 -29.62
C GLU A 754 -12.02 2.54 -30.50
N SER A 755 -12.76 1.55 -31.01
CA SER A 755 -13.97 1.74 -31.82
C SER A 755 -15.24 2.11 -31.04
N ASN A 756 -15.34 1.81 -29.74
CA ASN A 756 -16.54 2.11 -28.94
C ASN A 756 -16.33 3.20 -27.88
N ILE A 757 -15.10 3.70 -27.74
CA ILE A 757 -14.75 4.75 -26.80
C ILE A 757 -15.53 6.05 -27.05
N PHE A 758 -15.82 6.42 -28.30
CA PHE A 758 -16.64 7.60 -28.58
C PHE A 758 -18.04 7.49 -27.98
N SER A 759 -18.71 6.33 -28.13
CA SER A 759 -20.04 6.09 -27.53
C SER A 759 -19.97 6.15 -26.01
N LEU A 760 -18.99 5.47 -25.41
CA LEU A 760 -18.84 5.40 -23.96
C LEU A 760 -18.57 6.77 -23.31
N MET A 761 -17.83 7.64 -23.99
CA MET A 761 -17.47 8.97 -23.48
C MET A 761 -18.55 10.03 -23.79
N THR A 762 -19.44 9.78 -24.76
CA THR A 762 -20.60 10.64 -25.05
C THR A 762 -21.87 10.19 -24.33
N GLU A 763 -21.91 8.93 -23.88
CA GLU A 763 -23.01 8.29 -23.14
C GLU A 763 -22.58 7.89 -21.72
N ASP A 764 -21.63 8.61 -21.11
CA ASP A 764 -21.07 8.27 -19.80
C ASP A 764 -22.21 8.05 -18.75
N PRO A 765 -22.30 6.86 -18.13
CA PRO A 765 -23.30 6.56 -17.11
C PRO A 765 -23.30 7.52 -15.91
N SER A 766 -22.19 8.23 -15.63
CA SER A 766 -22.16 9.31 -14.62
C SER A 766 -23.15 10.43 -14.96
N MET A 767 -23.37 10.70 -16.24
CA MET A 767 -24.34 11.67 -16.75
C MET A 767 -25.80 11.22 -16.55
N LEU A 768 -26.04 9.92 -16.42
CA LEU A 768 -27.37 9.36 -16.19
C LEU A 768 -27.75 9.24 -14.70
N ALA A 769 -26.81 9.52 -13.79
CA ALA A 769 -26.96 9.25 -12.36
C ALA A 769 -27.71 10.32 -11.57
N ALA A 770 -27.71 11.58 -12.02
CA ALA A 770 -28.29 12.72 -11.30
C ALA A 770 -29.23 13.53 -12.19
N PRO A 771 -30.43 13.04 -12.54
CA PRO A 771 -31.25 13.72 -13.52
C PRO A 771 -31.83 15.02 -12.99
N ILE A 772 -32.26 15.10 -11.73
CA ILE A 772 -32.93 16.28 -11.16
C ILE A 772 -32.44 16.52 -9.74
N LEU A 773 -31.88 17.71 -9.51
CA LEU A 773 -31.34 18.12 -8.22
C LEU A 773 -32.45 18.45 -7.22
N ALA A 774 -32.23 18.12 -5.95
CA ALA A 774 -33.14 18.39 -4.85
C ALA A 774 -32.37 18.94 -3.64
N PRO A 775 -33.04 19.70 -2.74
CA PRO A 775 -32.40 20.20 -1.52
C PRO A 775 -31.74 19.09 -0.70
N ASN A 776 -30.57 19.41 -0.15
CA ASN A 776 -29.69 18.51 0.61
C ASN A 776 -29.02 17.39 -0.22
N MET A 777 -29.04 17.45 -1.55
CA MET A 777 -28.06 16.72 -2.35
C MET A 777 -26.69 17.41 -2.25
N VAL A 778 -25.62 16.61 -2.21
CA VAL A 778 -24.24 17.08 -2.33
C VAL A 778 -23.65 16.47 -3.58
N ILE A 779 -23.09 17.31 -4.45
CA ILE A 779 -22.51 16.95 -5.75
C ILE A 779 -21.16 17.64 -5.93
N THR A 780 -20.27 17.06 -6.74
CA THR A 780 -19.08 17.75 -7.24
C THR A 780 -19.40 18.54 -8.50
N VAL A 781 -18.69 19.65 -8.74
CA VAL A 781 -18.66 20.35 -10.03
C VAL A 781 -17.19 20.54 -10.44
N GLU A 782 -16.73 19.70 -11.36
CA GLU A 782 -15.32 19.41 -11.64
C GLU A 782 -14.95 19.49 -13.13
N PRO A 783 -15.31 20.55 -13.88
CA PRO A 783 -14.90 20.63 -15.28
C PRO A 783 -13.37 20.58 -15.43
N GLY A 784 -12.93 20.03 -16.57
CA GLY A 784 -11.53 19.99 -16.92
C GLY A 784 -11.25 19.93 -18.41
N ILE A 785 -10.06 20.36 -18.81
CA ILE A 785 -9.55 20.30 -20.18
C ILE A 785 -8.19 19.61 -20.15
N TYR A 786 -8.03 18.57 -20.95
CA TYR A 786 -6.87 17.69 -20.94
C TYR A 786 -6.28 17.51 -22.34
N PHE A 787 -4.95 17.48 -22.39
CA PHE A 787 -4.12 17.23 -23.55
C PHE A 787 -3.42 15.88 -23.38
N ASN A 788 -4.22 14.82 -23.27
CA ASN A 788 -3.67 13.47 -23.20
C ASN A 788 -3.21 13.05 -24.59
N ARG A 789 -1.89 12.93 -24.78
CA ARG A 789 -1.28 12.63 -26.09
C ARG A 789 -1.81 11.33 -26.69
N TYR A 790 -1.99 10.29 -25.89
CA TYR A 790 -2.54 9.02 -26.39
C TYR A 790 -3.98 9.21 -26.88
N ALA A 791 -4.84 9.83 -26.07
CA ALA A 791 -6.23 10.05 -26.44
C ALA A 791 -6.33 10.90 -27.72
N LEU A 792 -5.59 11.99 -27.80
CA LEU A 792 -5.64 12.87 -28.98
C LEU A 792 -5.08 12.19 -30.23
N GLU A 793 -3.89 11.59 -30.17
CA GLU A 793 -3.23 11.04 -31.37
C GLU A 793 -3.77 9.68 -31.81
N LYS A 794 -4.09 8.80 -30.86
CA LYS A 794 -4.47 7.41 -31.15
C LYS A 794 -5.98 7.21 -31.24
N VAL A 795 -6.76 8.08 -30.60
CA VAL A 795 -8.22 7.97 -30.60
C VAL A 795 -8.85 9.07 -31.46
N TRP A 796 -8.67 10.34 -31.07
CA TRP A 796 -9.49 11.42 -31.62
C TRP A 796 -9.05 11.90 -33.00
N LEU A 797 -7.75 11.92 -33.29
CA LEU A 797 -7.23 12.21 -34.62
C LEU A 797 -7.47 11.06 -35.63
N GLN A 798 -7.77 9.85 -35.14
CA GLN A 798 -8.17 8.71 -35.98
C GLN A 798 -9.68 8.66 -36.22
N ASN A 799 -10.46 9.47 -35.50
CA ASN A 799 -11.91 9.48 -35.58
C ASN A 799 -12.40 10.47 -36.66
N GLU A 800 -12.93 9.98 -37.78
CA GLU A 800 -13.38 10.80 -38.92
C GLU A 800 -14.43 11.87 -38.57
N ARG A 801 -15.24 11.64 -37.51
CA ARG A 801 -16.27 12.58 -37.08
C ARG A 801 -15.68 13.84 -36.45
N ILE A 802 -14.61 13.69 -35.66
CA ILE A 802 -14.04 14.78 -34.84
C ILE A 802 -12.69 15.29 -35.40
N SER A 803 -11.88 14.43 -36.02
CA SER A 803 -10.49 14.74 -36.38
C SER A 803 -10.35 16.00 -37.23
N LYS A 804 -11.26 16.21 -38.18
CA LYS A 804 -11.30 17.42 -39.05
C LYS A 804 -11.45 18.74 -38.29
N TYR A 805 -11.94 18.69 -37.05
CA TYR A 805 -12.15 19.85 -36.20
C TYR A 805 -11.02 20.09 -35.20
N ILE A 806 -10.06 19.18 -35.05
CA ILE A 806 -8.95 19.31 -34.10
C ILE A 806 -7.71 19.88 -34.81
N ASN A 807 -7.16 20.97 -34.28
CA ASN A 807 -5.94 21.58 -34.80
C ASN A 807 -4.69 20.86 -34.29
N ALA A 808 -4.25 19.84 -35.03
CA ALA A 808 -3.08 19.04 -34.66
C ALA A 808 -1.79 19.87 -34.51
N ASP A 809 -1.63 20.94 -35.30
CA ASP A 809 -0.43 21.77 -35.31
C ASP A 809 -0.24 22.58 -34.00
N LEU A 810 -1.32 22.82 -33.27
CA LEU A 810 -1.28 23.53 -31.99
C LEU A 810 -1.07 22.60 -30.79
N LEU A 811 -1.34 21.30 -30.90
CA LEU A 811 -1.35 20.37 -29.76
C LEU A 811 0.01 20.30 -29.04
N GLU A 812 1.12 20.38 -29.78
CA GLU A 812 2.47 20.36 -29.20
C GLU A 812 2.72 21.47 -28.18
N LYS A 813 2.06 22.62 -28.32
CA LYS A 813 2.17 23.72 -27.36
C LYS A 813 1.48 23.41 -26.04
N TYR A 814 0.41 22.61 -26.07
CA TYR A 814 -0.43 22.33 -24.91
C TYR A 814 -0.14 20.99 -24.24
N TYR A 815 0.53 20.03 -24.89
CA TYR A 815 0.93 18.78 -24.23
C TYR A 815 1.74 18.96 -22.93
N PRO A 816 2.65 19.95 -22.80
CA PRO A 816 3.33 20.21 -21.53
C PRO A 816 2.42 20.69 -20.40
N VAL A 817 1.28 21.30 -20.72
CA VAL A 817 0.23 21.67 -19.74
C VAL A 817 -0.37 20.41 -19.14
N GLY A 818 -0.58 19.39 -19.96
CA GLY A 818 -1.19 18.12 -19.59
C GLY A 818 -2.69 18.27 -19.34
N GLY A 819 -3.10 19.01 -18.33
CA GLY A 819 -4.51 19.30 -18.11
C GLY A 819 -4.77 20.23 -16.94
N VAL A 820 -5.96 20.81 -16.93
CA VAL A 820 -6.47 21.61 -15.82
C VAL A 820 -7.83 21.07 -15.42
N ARG A 821 -8.02 20.83 -14.13
CA ARG A 821 -9.31 20.57 -13.50
C ARG A 821 -9.47 21.49 -12.29
N ILE A 822 -10.69 21.97 -12.08
CA ILE A 822 -11.07 22.75 -10.91
C ILE A 822 -12.39 22.19 -10.40
N GLU A 823 -12.40 21.79 -9.14
CA GLU A 823 -13.52 21.05 -8.56
C GLU A 823 -13.92 21.59 -7.20
N ASP A 824 -15.23 21.66 -6.96
CA ASP A 824 -15.80 22.07 -5.68
C ASP A 824 -16.97 21.16 -5.28
N ASP A 825 -17.12 20.98 -3.96
CA ASP A 825 -18.24 20.26 -3.34
C ASP A 825 -19.42 21.22 -3.14
N ILE A 826 -20.53 20.96 -3.82
CA ILE A 826 -21.71 21.83 -3.85
C ILE A 826 -22.89 21.17 -3.15
N LEU A 827 -23.44 21.85 -2.14
CA LEU A 827 -24.70 21.51 -1.49
C LEU A 827 -25.85 22.24 -2.16
N VAL A 828 -26.86 21.51 -2.62
CA VAL A 828 -28.11 22.10 -3.13
C VAL A 828 -28.95 22.59 -1.94
N THR A 829 -29.24 23.88 -1.88
CA THR A 829 -30.09 24.49 -0.84
C THR A 829 -31.56 24.53 -1.29
N GLU A 830 -32.46 25.11 -0.49
CA GLU A 830 -33.90 25.22 -0.84
C GLU A 830 -34.17 26.17 -2.02
N ASP A 831 -33.24 27.09 -2.29
CA ASP A 831 -33.38 28.19 -3.25
C ASP A 831 -32.17 28.34 -4.20
N GLY A 832 -31.14 27.52 -4.05
CA GLY A 832 -29.91 27.61 -4.84
C GLY A 832 -28.87 26.58 -4.43
N TYR A 833 -27.66 27.06 -4.12
CA TYR A 833 -26.53 26.23 -3.75
C TYR A 833 -25.63 26.88 -2.70
N GLU A 834 -24.83 26.06 -2.02
CA GLU A 834 -23.72 26.46 -1.16
C GLU A 834 -22.47 25.72 -1.64
N ASN A 835 -21.40 26.47 -1.92
CA ASN A 835 -20.08 25.88 -2.18
C ASN A 835 -19.39 25.60 -0.83
N ILE A 836 -19.35 24.33 -0.42
CA ILE A 836 -18.80 23.91 0.88
C ILE A 836 -17.26 24.00 0.89
N THR A 837 -16.62 24.01 -0.28
CA THR A 837 -15.15 24.06 -0.45
C THR A 837 -14.64 25.44 -0.85
N ARG A 838 -15.45 26.50 -0.74
CA ARG A 838 -15.09 27.89 -1.09
C ARG A 838 -13.82 28.39 -0.38
N GLU A 839 -13.56 27.92 0.84
CA GLU A 839 -12.36 28.28 1.62
C GLU A 839 -11.05 27.75 1.00
N ILE A 840 -11.14 26.85 0.02
CA ILE A 840 -9.97 26.30 -0.68
C ILE A 840 -9.62 27.24 -1.82
N PRO A 841 -8.50 27.96 -1.73
CA PRO A 841 -8.19 29.03 -2.67
C PRO A 841 -8.03 28.48 -4.09
N LYS A 842 -8.51 29.25 -5.06
CA LYS A 842 -8.32 29.03 -6.50
C LYS A 842 -7.96 30.37 -7.17
N GLY A 843 -7.44 30.32 -8.38
CA GLY A 843 -7.01 31.50 -9.14
C GLY A 843 -6.00 32.33 -8.36
N GLU A 844 -6.22 33.64 -8.32
CA GLU A 844 -5.30 34.58 -7.69
C GLU A 844 -5.12 34.35 -6.18
N GLU A 845 -6.16 33.90 -5.47
CA GLU A 845 -6.07 33.56 -4.04
C GLU A 845 -5.04 32.44 -3.81
N ALA A 846 -5.00 31.43 -4.70
CA ALA A 846 -4.04 30.33 -4.59
C ALA A 846 -2.62 30.80 -4.93
N LEU A 847 -2.48 31.67 -5.94
CA LEU A 847 -1.19 32.25 -6.30
C LEU A 847 -0.63 33.13 -5.18
N GLU A 848 -1.47 33.88 -4.47
CA GLU A 848 -1.05 34.66 -3.31
C GLU A 848 -0.50 33.76 -2.19
N VAL A 849 -1.16 32.64 -1.89
CA VAL A 849 -0.68 31.67 -0.90
C VAL A 849 0.67 31.10 -1.32
N ILE A 850 0.85 30.74 -2.60
CA ILE A 850 2.12 30.24 -3.14
C ILE A 850 3.24 31.30 -3.03
N ARG A 851 2.94 32.57 -3.30
CA ARG A 851 3.93 33.67 -3.21
C ARG A 851 4.33 33.94 -1.76
N ARG A 852 3.35 34.03 -0.84
CA ARG A 852 3.58 34.32 0.58
C ARG A 852 4.26 33.18 1.35
N GLY A 853 4.04 31.92 0.95
CA GLY A 853 4.65 30.75 1.62
C GLY A 853 6.18 30.81 1.69
N LEU A 854 6.83 31.45 0.72
CA LEU A 854 8.28 31.71 0.73
C LEU A 854 8.71 32.70 1.84
N GLU A 855 7.93 33.74 2.09
CA GLU A 855 8.28 34.83 3.00
C GLU A 855 8.12 34.43 4.47
N GLU A 856 7.02 33.74 4.80
CA GLU A 856 6.76 33.23 6.15
C GLU A 856 7.86 32.23 6.58
N ARG A 857 8.42 31.47 5.64
CA ARG A 857 9.55 30.56 5.89
C ARG A 857 10.84 31.30 6.24
N VAL A 858 11.19 32.37 5.52
CA VAL A 858 12.39 33.18 5.83
C VAL A 858 12.32 33.71 7.26
N ILE A 859 11.12 34.06 7.73
CA ILE A 859 10.88 34.53 9.09
C ILE A 859 11.03 33.36 10.09
N VAL A 860 10.38 32.22 9.85
CA VAL A 860 10.41 31.05 10.75
C VAL A 860 11.81 30.43 10.84
N GLU A 861 12.53 30.26 9.73
CA GLU A 861 13.92 29.77 9.76
C GLU A 861 14.84 30.76 10.50
N LYS A 862 14.69 32.07 10.29
CA LYS A 862 15.44 33.08 11.06
C LYS A 862 15.15 33.01 12.55
N VAL A 863 13.90 32.78 12.95
CA VAL A 863 13.50 32.66 14.37
C VAL A 863 14.05 31.36 14.98
N LEU A 864 13.89 30.21 14.31
CA LEU A 864 14.36 28.90 14.81
C LEU A 864 15.89 28.79 14.87
N VAL A 865 16.60 29.41 13.92
CA VAL A 865 18.07 29.53 13.96
C VAL A 865 18.51 30.42 15.12
N ARG A 866 17.74 31.47 15.46
CA ARG A 866 18.02 32.35 16.61
C ARG A 866 17.75 31.68 17.95
N GLU A 867 16.80 30.73 18.01
CA GLU A 867 16.43 29.99 19.23
C GLU A 867 17.16 28.63 19.40
N GLY A 868 18.08 28.28 18.50
CA GLY A 868 18.87 27.04 18.63
C GLY A 868 18.08 25.73 18.46
N ARG A 869 16.83 25.80 17.98
CA ARG A 869 15.96 24.64 17.79
C ARG A 869 16.04 24.15 16.34
N ARG A 870 16.93 23.20 16.07
CA ARG A 870 16.88 22.38 14.83
C ARG A 870 15.83 21.27 15.01
N GLY A 871 14.56 21.65 14.96
CA GLY A 871 13.45 20.70 14.88
C GLY A 871 13.13 20.38 13.43
N TRP A 872 13.04 19.10 13.09
CA TRP A 872 12.49 18.64 11.82
C TRP A 872 10.99 18.98 11.81
N PHE A 873 10.58 19.93 10.98
CA PHE A 873 9.16 20.15 10.71
C PHE A 873 8.81 19.40 9.42
N TRP A 874 7.93 18.42 9.58
CA TRP A 874 6.99 17.97 8.54
C TRP A 874 5.61 18.42 9.00
#